data_AF-A0A9Q0ISH7-F1
#
_entry.id   AF-A0A9Q0ISH7-F1
#
_cell.length_a   1.000
_cell.length_b   1.000
_cell.length_c   1.000
_cell.angle_alpha   90.00
_cell.angle_beta   90.00
_cell.angle_gamma   90.00
#
_symmetry.space_group_name_H-M   'P 1'
#
loop_
_entity.id
_entity.type
_entity.pdbx_description
1 polymer ?
#
loop_
_entity_poly.entity_id
_entity_poly.type
_entity_poly.pdbx_seq_one_letter_code
_entity_poly.pdbx_strand_id
1 'polypeptide(L)'
;METVSYELDINNRTYFLLLKQNRDFISDRFVQYSHHRGGYSKSTRANHVHCYYHGHVDGYEDSLVILSTCSGLRGVIVLRNESYGLEPVPLSPSNEHRLYPLEDATSRHTVCGVTNEEEDRAQVEHSPFDPSHTLTSLLRRRKRNLPQTSYVELVFVVDKLRYELMGRNETAVTEEMVEMANLLDGYYKRLNIRVALVGLEIFKDANPFDVELTASKVLKQFVDWRKTKLLPRVQHDDAQLIVGLPAPYGGGTLGMAYVNTICSASFSGGINVFQGTQSLAFISTVVAHELGHNLGMNHDSALCQCDGPSCIMSAGAGGRTNFSSCSADSFEALIFKGGGMCLKNPSTHSVGLAQCGNGLLEDKEQCDCGTPEECTNVCCDAATCSFSAGSSCADGLCCNNCKVKVAGTSCRASVNSCDVPEFCLGNSGFCPEDFYVMDGLSCEDESAHCYEGRCQTYNYQCKTLFTQPTATKADDKCYLHANVKGNRFGNCGLADSRYTKCTVANIMCGKLQCTNLDANRPPVGGATLAVVVIEGKKCVNADFDLGPDVACLDFSCVNSSALLPASDCDARATCNGHGVCNNLGHCHCDNGWGPPFCDRSGRGGSQDSGPAEIDFSLRNGLLIFFLLVVPVLVLVTLLLLFVFRRESMTGCVQRRKPGASDRLRYGELDYWNDAVDAPGPVPQAGLQSVPRPAPPQGPGSTLARTVSARAAGRGWRSTVMHYDALIPQHAFHRKVLEDNTQQTEWKLYRQSLLQCIESFLRNPDVVSDPPDPGRINAEAWRRCIHTLLEPYPQGESSPILLLLDDNFYYPSMRYEVHQLARKYSLGFCQVFLDCSVESCSSRNQERPHPLPDDLILEMAKRLEPPNPQKNAWEKNSLTLNNSESVSETDLQRWMELLTHAFHHPLVQMQEENTEQKEADRLRCAISVVHQADQACRRLVSAAMKSARDDDVPPERMQCLASELNESKGRFLQDLRARYVQQLSTVEGEDIDVQRVVTAAVAAFDRQIKDTVRTL
;
A
#
# COMPACT_ATOMS: atom_id res chain seq x y z
N MET A 1 18.95 -37.23 -7.97
CA MET A 1 18.68 -36.78 -9.35
C MET A 1 17.79 -35.55 -9.23
N GLU A 2 18.01 -34.49 -9.99
CA GLU A 2 17.25 -33.23 -9.79
C GLU A 2 15.87 -33.26 -10.44
N THR A 3 15.73 -34.04 -11.51
CA THR A 3 14.46 -34.37 -12.16
C THR A 3 14.27 -35.88 -12.20
N VAL A 4 13.03 -36.33 -12.10
CA VAL A 4 12.62 -37.74 -12.19
C VAL A 4 11.29 -37.80 -12.95
N SER A 5 11.10 -38.84 -13.75
CA SER A 5 9.82 -39.12 -14.41
C SER A 5 9.26 -40.45 -13.91
N TYR A 6 7.97 -40.48 -13.58
CA TYR A 6 7.26 -41.72 -13.24
C TYR A 6 6.12 -41.99 -14.21
N GLU A 7 5.94 -43.25 -14.59
CA GLU A 7 4.80 -43.73 -15.36
C GLU A 7 3.73 -44.26 -14.39
N LEU A 8 2.49 -43.84 -14.57
CA LEU A 8 1.36 -44.21 -13.71
C LEU A 8 0.09 -44.42 -14.53
N ASP A 9 -0.56 -45.57 -14.37
CA ASP A 9 -1.87 -45.84 -14.95
C ASP A 9 -3.00 -45.36 -14.03
N ILE A 10 -3.85 -44.46 -14.54
CA ILE A 10 -5.09 -44.03 -13.88
C ILE A 10 -6.25 -44.28 -14.84
N ASN A 11 -7.26 -45.04 -14.41
CA ASN A 11 -8.46 -45.34 -15.20
C ASN A 11 -8.17 -45.91 -16.61
N ASN A 12 -7.25 -46.89 -16.69
CA ASN A 12 -6.74 -47.50 -17.94
C ASN A 12 -6.14 -46.49 -18.94
N ARG A 13 -5.57 -45.38 -18.44
CA ARG A 13 -4.71 -44.48 -19.21
C ARG A 13 -3.39 -44.28 -18.49
N THR A 14 -2.31 -44.42 -19.24
CA THR A 14 -0.96 -44.15 -18.80
C THR A 14 -0.70 -42.65 -18.81
N TYR A 15 -0.16 -42.14 -17.71
CA TYR A 15 0.26 -40.76 -17.53
C TYR A 15 1.73 -40.72 -17.11
N PHE A 16 2.46 -39.71 -17.59
CA PHE A 16 3.83 -39.45 -17.16
C PHE A 16 3.86 -38.28 -16.19
N LEU A 17 4.37 -38.50 -14.99
CA LEU A 17 4.57 -37.49 -13.96
C LEU A 17 5.96 -36.90 -14.14
N LEU A 18 6.05 -35.61 -14.47
CA LEU A 18 7.30 -34.89 -14.67
C LEU A 18 7.64 -34.15 -13.38
N LEU A 19 8.65 -34.63 -12.65
CA LEU A 19 9.00 -34.16 -11.30
C LEU A 19 10.34 -33.41 -11.27
N LYS A 20 10.37 -32.32 -10.51
CA LYS A 20 11.58 -31.59 -10.10
C LYS A 20 11.68 -31.62 -8.59
N GLN A 21 12.89 -31.80 -8.06
CA GLN A 21 13.14 -31.89 -6.63
C GLN A 21 12.76 -30.58 -5.92
N ASN A 22 12.00 -30.66 -4.82
CA ASN A 22 11.69 -29.52 -3.97
C ASN A 22 12.68 -29.50 -2.79
N ARG A 23 13.36 -28.37 -2.56
CA ARG A 23 14.42 -28.25 -1.54
C ARG A 23 14.09 -27.19 -0.50
N ASP A 24 13.60 -26.06 -0.98
CA ASP A 24 13.45 -24.78 -0.28
C ASP A 24 12.25 -24.71 0.68
N PHE A 25 11.46 -25.79 0.81
CA PHE A 25 10.44 -25.92 1.85
C PHE A 25 10.99 -26.34 3.23
N ILE A 26 12.31 -26.60 3.35
CA ILE A 26 13.00 -26.84 4.63
C ILE A 26 14.07 -25.76 4.79
N SER A 27 14.01 -25.01 5.90
CA SER A 27 15.02 -23.99 6.20
C SER A 27 16.32 -24.61 6.73
N ASP A 28 17.48 -24.05 6.38
CA ASP A 28 18.75 -24.40 7.03
C ASP A 28 18.77 -24.08 8.54
N ARG A 29 17.89 -23.17 8.99
CA ARG A 29 17.65 -22.90 10.41
C ARG A 29 16.86 -24.00 11.11
N PHE A 30 16.41 -25.05 10.40
CA PHE A 30 15.52 -26.07 10.92
C PHE A 30 16.02 -26.69 12.23
N VAL A 31 15.19 -26.53 13.26
CA VAL A 31 15.48 -27.00 14.60
C VAL A 31 14.37 -27.93 15.09
N GLN A 32 14.77 -29.12 15.51
CA GLN A 32 13.89 -30.08 16.17
C GLN A 32 14.13 -30.00 17.69
N TYR A 33 13.07 -29.75 18.45
CA TYR A 33 13.06 -29.85 19.91
C TYR A 33 12.24 -31.05 20.36
N SER A 34 12.74 -31.77 21.36
CA SER A 34 12.24 -33.10 21.68
C SER A 34 12.19 -33.28 23.20
N HIS A 35 10.98 -33.10 23.73
CA HIS A 35 10.72 -32.93 25.16
C HIS A 35 10.71 -34.27 25.91
N HIS A 36 11.34 -34.29 27.07
CA HIS A 36 11.47 -35.47 27.92
C HIS A 36 11.58 -35.08 29.40
N ARG A 37 11.42 -36.03 30.33
CA ARG A 37 11.55 -35.83 31.77
C ARG A 37 12.93 -35.26 32.13
N GLY A 38 12.97 -33.96 32.40
CA GLY A 38 14.18 -33.20 32.72
C GLY A 38 14.46 -32.02 31.79
N GLY A 39 13.78 -31.89 30.64
CA GLY A 39 13.94 -30.77 29.73
C GLY A 39 13.58 -31.11 28.28
N TYR A 40 14.42 -30.68 27.34
CA TYR A 40 14.29 -30.99 25.92
C TYR A 40 15.67 -31.27 25.31
N SER A 41 15.73 -32.13 24.31
CA SER A 41 16.90 -32.28 23.44
C SER A 41 16.72 -31.41 22.20
N LYS A 42 17.71 -30.58 21.87
CA LYS A 42 17.78 -29.81 20.63
C LYS A 42 18.57 -30.60 19.58
N SER A 43 18.01 -30.74 18.39
CA SER A 43 18.66 -31.32 17.22
C SER A 43 18.60 -30.31 16.06
N THR A 44 19.71 -30.16 15.35
CA THR A 44 19.81 -29.39 14.10
C THR A 44 20.25 -30.38 13.03
N ARG A 45 19.28 -30.96 12.30
CA ARG A 45 19.54 -32.03 11.33
C ARG A 45 20.12 -31.43 10.05
N ALA A 46 21.45 -31.27 10.04
CA ALA A 46 22.20 -30.66 8.94
C ALA A 46 22.13 -31.42 7.59
N ASN A 47 21.65 -32.67 7.57
CA ASN A 47 21.50 -33.49 6.37
C ASN A 47 20.09 -34.09 6.31
N HIS A 48 19.14 -33.35 5.74
CA HIS A 48 17.89 -33.96 5.27
C HIS A 48 18.15 -34.66 3.93
N VAL A 49 17.59 -35.85 3.73
CA VAL A 49 17.67 -36.51 2.41
C VAL A 49 16.66 -35.84 1.50
N HIS A 50 17.14 -35.20 0.42
CA HIS A 50 16.23 -34.59 -0.56
C HIS A 50 15.60 -35.67 -1.43
N CYS A 51 14.42 -36.12 -1.02
CA CYS A 51 13.60 -37.10 -1.72
C CYS A 51 12.17 -36.60 -1.97
N TYR A 52 11.97 -35.28 -1.86
CA TYR A 52 10.71 -34.57 -2.07
C TYR A 52 10.73 -33.84 -3.42
N TYR A 53 9.58 -33.82 -4.11
CA TYR A 53 9.44 -33.34 -5.48
C TYR A 53 8.10 -32.65 -5.71
N HIS A 54 8.11 -31.61 -6.54
CA HIS A 54 6.94 -30.98 -7.15
C HIS A 54 6.98 -31.16 -8.67
N GLY A 55 5.83 -31.12 -9.34
CA GLY A 55 5.77 -31.36 -10.77
C GLY A 55 4.37 -31.24 -11.35
N HIS A 56 4.23 -31.72 -12.58
CA HIS A 56 2.97 -31.79 -13.32
C HIS A 56 2.89 -33.10 -14.11
N VAL A 57 1.71 -33.41 -14.64
CA VAL A 57 1.46 -34.51 -15.55
C VAL A 57 1.72 -34.05 -16.98
N ASP A 58 2.48 -34.82 -17.75
CA ASP A 58 2.81 -34.53 -19.14
C ASP A 58 1.54 -34.29 -19.99
N GLY A 59 1.55 -33.24 -20.80
CA GLY A 59 0.38 -32.76 -21.55
C GLY A 59 -0.71 -32.05 -20.74
N TYR A 60 -0.52 -31.79 -19.43
CA TYR A 60 -1.49 -31.11 -18.56
C TYR A 60 -0.85 -29.99 -17.72
N GLU A 61 -0.64 -28.82 -18.31
CA GLU A 61 -0.07 -27.62 -17.66
C GLU A 61 -0.75 -27.24 -16.33
N ASP A 62 -2.08 -27.35 -16.24
CA ASP A 62 -2.85 -26.99 -15.02
C ASP A 62 -2.85 -28.08 -13.91
N SER A 63 -2.14 -29.19 -14.12
CA SER A 63 -2.02 -30.26 -13.11
C SER A 63 -1.01 -29.92 -12.01
N LEU A 64 -1.04 -30.66 -10.90
CA LEU A 64 -0.09 -30.52 -9.80
C LEU A 64 0.26 -31.90 -9.26
N VAL A 65 1.55 -32.18 -9.14
CA VAL A 65 2.06 -33.42 -8.56
C VAL A 65 3.00 -33.05 -7.42
N ILE A 66 2.76 -33.59 -6.23
CA ILE A 66 3.59 -33.39 -5.05
C ILE A 66 3.91 -34.77 -4.48
N LEU A 67 5.17 -35.19 -4.53
CA LEU A 67 5.56 -36.55 -4.17
C LEU A 67 6.82 -36.60 -3.28
N SER A 68 6.81 -37.54 -2.36
CA SER A 68 7.95 -38.07 -1.64
C SER A 68 8.37 -39.40 -2.27
N THR A 69 9.68 -39.65 -2.27
CA THR A 69 10.32 -40.91 -2.66
C THR A 69 11.13 -41.52 -1.50
N CYS A 70 11.10 -40.88 -0.32
CA CYS A 70 12.00 -41.18 0.80
C CYS A 70 11.82 -42.60 1.34
N SER A 71 10.56 -43.05 1.39
CA SER A 71 10.14 -44.34 1.94
C SER A 71 9.13 -45.01 1.01
N GLY A 72 9.48 -45.09 -0.28
CA GLY A 72 8.54 -45.40 -1.37
C GLY A 72 7.86 -44.14 -1.93
N LEU A 73 7.01 -44.32 -2.94
CA LEU A 73 6.24 -43.21 -3.52
C LEU A 73 5.03 -42.89 -2.64
N ARG A 74 4.95 -41.63 -2.20
CA ARG A 74 3.80 -41.11 -1.45
C ARG A 74 3.52 -39.66 -1.83
N GLY A 75 2.26 -39.24 -1.77
CA GLY A 75 1.88 -37.83 -1.91
C GLY A 75 0.57 -37.66 -2.66
N VAL A 76 0.48 -36.60 -3.46
CA VAL A 76 -0.76 -36.12 -4.08
C VAL A 76 -0.58 -35.84 -5.58
N ILE A 77 -1.57 -36.25 -6.36
CA ILE A 77 -1.68 -35.98 -7.80
C ILE A 77 -3.03 -35.30 -8.04
N VAL A 78 -3.00 -34.06 -8.54
CA VAL A 78 -4.17 -33.28 -8.94
C VAL A 78 -4.21 -33.26 -10.46
N LEU A 79 -5.21 -33.94 -11.03
CA LEU A 79 -5.40 -34.05 -12.47
C LEU A 79 -6.79 -33.52 -12.83
N ARG A 80 -6.83 -32.34 -13.46
CA ARG A 80 -8.08 -31.61 -13.74
C ARG A 80 -8.82 -31.31 -12.43
N ASN A 81 -10.01 -31.88 -12.22
CA ASN A 81 -10.84 -31.65 -11.03
C ASN A 81 -10.73 -32.79 -9.99
N GLU A 82 -9.99 -33.86 -10.30
CA GLU A 82 -9.84 -35.04 -9.44
C GLU A 82 -8.52 -34.96 -8.67
N SER A 83 -8.56 -35.29 -7.38
CA SER A 83 -7.38 -35.35 -6.50
C SER A 83 -7.17 -36.77 -6.01
N TYR A 84 -5.97 -37.30 -6.23
CA TYR A 84 -5.58 -38.64 -5.86
C TYR A 84 -4.48 -38.62 -4.79
N GLY A 85 -4.63 -39.45 -3.78
CA GLY A 85 -3.56 -39.81 -2.86
C GLY A 85 -2.80 -41.04 -3.39
N LEU A 86 -1.48 -41.01 -3.23
CA LEU A 86 -0.59 -42.13 -3.50
C LEU A 86 0.14 -42.50 -2.20
N GLU A 87 0.23 -43.78 -1.86
CA GLU A 87 1.02 -44.25 -0.72
C GLU A 87 1.55 -45.68 -0.93
N PRO A 88 2.67 -46.09 -0.28
CA PRO A 88 3.15 -47.47 -0.33
C PRO A 88 2.22 -48.41 0.42
N VAL A 89 1.98 -49.61 -0.11
CA VAL A 89 1.23 -50.66 0.59
C VAL A 89 2.10 -51.24 1.70
N PRO A 90 1.67 -51.17 2.99
CA PRO A 90 2.48 -51.69 4.10
C PRO A 90 2.83 -53.17 3.92
N LEU A 91 4.11 -53.49 4.06
CA LEU A 91 4.66 -54.85 3.96
C LEU A 91 4.48 -55.54 2.58
N SER A 92 4.21 -54.80 1.49
CA SER A 92 4.16 -55.40 0.14
C SER A 92 5.55 -55.93 -0.28
N PRO A 93 5.66 -57.21 -0.72
CA PRO A 93 6.93 -57.79 -1.19
C PRO A 93 7.34 -57.29 -2.59
N SER A 94 6.42 -56.62 -3.30
CA SER A 94 6.55 -56.15 -4.68
C SER A 94 6.79 -54.64 -4.78
N ASN A 95 6.89 -53.93 -3.65
CA ASN A 95 6.87 -52.46 -3.58
C ASN A 95 5.63 -51.83 -4.25
N GLU A 96 4.45 -52.43 -4.04
CA GLU A 96 3.19 -51.91 -4.56
C GLU A 96 2.79 -50.60 -3.89
N HIS A 97 2.14 -49.73 -4.67
CA HIS A 97 1.58 -48.47 -4.20
C HIS A 97 0.06 -48.47 -4.38
N ARG A 98 -0.64 -47.88 -3.43
CA ARG A 98 -2.08 -47.65 -3.49
C ARG A 98 -2.33 -46.24 -4.00
N LEU A 99 -2.95 -46.15 -5.17
CA LEU A 99 -3.60 -44.92 -5.65
C LEU A 99 -5.07 -44.94 -5.20
N TYR A 100 -5.57 -43.83 -4.68
CA TYR A 100 -6.97 -43.69 -4.25
C TYR A 100 -7.47 -42.25 -4.44
N PRO A 101 -8.76 -42.04 -4.76
CA PRO A 101 -9.33 -40.69 -4.75
C PRO A 101 -9.37 -40.14 -3.32
N LEU A 102 -8.96 -38.88 -3.14
CA LEU A 102 -9.01 -38.19 -1.85
C LEU A 102 -10.44 -37.87 -1.39
N GLU A 103 -11.37 -37.81 -2.34
CA GLU A 103 -12.80 -37.53 -2.13
C GLU A 103 -13.49 -38.61 -1.27
N ASP A 104 -13.01 -39.85 -1.30
CA ASP A 104 -13.59 -41.00 -0.61
C ASP A 104 -12.96 -41.29 0.77
N ALA A 105 -12.04 -40.44 1.25
CA ALA A 105 -11.21 -40.75 2.42
C ALA A 105 -11.97 -40.85 3.76
N THR A 106 -13.13 -40.20 3.91
CA THR A 106 -13.97 -40.29 5.14
C THR A 106 -15.47 -40.15 4.86
N SER A 107 -16.23 -41.21 5.13
CA SER A 107 -17.70 -41.24 5.01
C SER A 107 -18.45 -40.60 6.19
N ARG A 108 -17.88 -39.59 6.85
CA ARG A 108 -18.45 -38.95 8.04
C ARG A 108 -18.40 -37.43 7.89
N HIS A 109 -19.49 -36.76 8.23
CA HIS A 109 -19.55 -35.30 8.35
C HIS A 109 -18.47 -34.85 9.35
N THR A 110 -17.38 -34.32 8.81
CA THR A 110 -16.28 -33.73 9.54
C THR A 110 -16.10 -32.31 9.03
N VAL A 111 -15.91 -31.38 9.96
CA VAL A 111 -16.04 -29.94 9.72
C VAL A 111 -14.84 -29.21 10.31
N CYS A 112 -14.59 -28.00 9.82
CA CYS A 112 -13.80 -27.04 10.57
C CYS A 112 -14.58 -26.61 11.84
N GLY A 113 -13.86 -26.30 12.91
CA GLY A 113 -14.44 -25.79 14.16
C GLY A 113 -14.91 -24.33 14.08
N VAL A 114 -14.50 -23.61 13.03
CA VAL A 114 -15.02 -22.27 12.70
C VAL A 114 -16.47 -22.41 12.21
N THR A 115 -17.36 -21.52 12.68
CA THR A 115 -18.82 -21.65 12.50
C THR A 115 -19.29 -21.51 11.05
N ASN A 116 -20.14 -22.43 10.59
CA ASN A 116 -20.71 -22.45 9.23
C ASN A 116 -22.12 -21.83 9.16
N GLU A 117 -22.44 -21.14 8.06
CA GLU A 117 -23.73 -20.41 7.88
C GLU A 117 -24.97 -21.28 7.55
N GLU A 118 -24.82 -22.59 7.29
CA GLU A 118 -25.83 -23.33 6.51
C GLU A 118 -27.08 -23.83 7.27
N GLU A 119 -27.12 -23.84 8.60
CA GLU A 119 -28.28 -24.42 9.33
C GLU A 119 -29.56 -23.55 9.34
N ASP A 120 -29.51 -22.26 8.94
CA ASP A 120 -30.61 -21.30 9.16
C ASP A 120 -31.24 -20.66 7.90
N ARG A 121 -30.95 -21.16 6.68
CA ARG A 121 -31.48 -20.60 5.41
C ARG A 121 -32.48 -21.49 4.67
N ALA A 122 -33.61 -21.78 5.31
CA ALA A 122 -34.83 -22.15 4.58
C ALA A 122 -35.55 -20.87 4.05
N GLN A 123 -35.85 -20.87 2.75
CA GLN A 123 -36.74 -19.92 2.04
C GLN A 123 -36.24 -18.47 1.76
N VAL A 124 -35.52 -18.27 0.64
CA VAL A 124 -35.77 -17.14 -0.29
C VAL A 124 -35.54 -17.61 -1.73
N GLU A 125 -36.49 -17.32 -2.62
CA GLU A 125 -36.42 -17.71 -4.05
C GLU A 125 -35.37 -16.88 -4.82
N HIS A 126 -34.63 -17.52 -5.72
CA HIS A 126 -33.64 -16.87 -6.58
C HIS A 126 -34.26 -16.43 -7.92
N SER A 127 -33.81 -15.28 -8.44
CA SER A 127 -33.99 -14.89 -9.84
C SER A 127 -32.67 -15.06 -10.61
N PRO A 128 -32.67 -15.59 -11.85
CA PRO A 128 -31.43 -15.92 -12.56
C PRO A 128 -30.84 -14.71 -13.31
N PHE A 129 -29.51 -14.68 -13.44
CA PHE A 129 -28.81 -13.80 -14.39
C PHE A 129 -27.76 -14.58 -15.19
N ASP A 130 -27.48 -14.07 -16.40
CA ASP A 130 -27.07 -14.86 -17.58
C ASP A 130 -25.53 -14.99 -17.73
N PRO A 131 -24.96 -16.18 -18.04
CA PRO A 131 -23.50 -16.37 -18.09
C PRO A 131 -22.91 -16.22 -19.50
N SER A 132 -22.08 -15.20 -19.74
CA SER A 132 -21.42 -15.01 -21.05
C SER A 132 -20.02 -14.38 -21.04
N HIS A 133 -19.08 -14.91 -20.24
CA HIS A 133 -17.65 -14.69 -20.48
C HIS A 133 -16.87 -16.01 -20.52
N THR A 134 -16.05 -16.18 -21.55
CA THR A 134 -15.44 -17.46 -21.96
C THR A 134 -14.20 -17.83 -21.13
N LEU A 135 -14.09 -19.11 -20.74
CA LEU A 135 -13.05 -19.66 -19.85
C LEU A 135 -11.60 -19.30 -20.23
N THR A 136 -11.32 -19.10 -21.51
CA THR A 136 -9.96 -18.91 -22.05
C THR A 136 -9.31 -17.59 -21.60
N SER A 137 -10.08 -16.61 -21.15
CA SER A 137 -9.57 -15.32 -20.63
C SER A 137 -9.05 -15.42 -19.20
N LEU A 138 -9.69 -16.25 -18.37
CA LEU A 138 -9.40 -16.36 -16.93
C LEU A 138 -8.04 -17.01 -16.65
N LEU A 139 -7.66 -18.04 -17.42
CA LEU A 139 -6.42 -18.80 -17.21
C LEU A 139 -5.15 -17.95 -17.39
N ARG A 140 -5.18 -16.87 -18.19
CA ARG A 140 -4.02 -15.97 -18.37
C ARG A 140 -3.85 -14.90 -17.28
N ARG A 141 -4.80 -14.73 -16.35
CA ARG A 141 -4.63 -13.83 -15.19
C ARG A 141 -3.99 -14.51 -13.96
N ARG A 142 -4.02 -15.85 -13.88
CA ARG A 142 -3.61 -16.67 -12.70
C ARG A 142 -2.11 -16.64 -12.30
N LYS A 143 -1.30 -15.67 -12.75
CA LYS A 143 0.14 -15.57 -12.41
C LYS A 143 0.57 -14.20 -11.82
N ARG A 144 -0.36 -13.31 -11.44
CA ARG A 144 -0.06 -11.98 -10.87
C ARG A 144 -1.16 -11.45 -9.92
N ASN A 145 -1.22 -12.01 -8.72
CA ASN A 145 -2.16 -11.55 -7.69
C ASN A 145 -1.45 -10.65 -6.63
N LEU A 146 -0.17 -10.92 -6.34
CA LEU A 146 0.72 -10.00 -5.63
C LEU A 146 2.05 -9.85 -6.42
N PRO A 147 2.67 -8.65 -6.46
CA PRO A 147 3.90 -8.41 -7.21
C PRO A 147 5.16 -9.00 -6.58
N GLN A 148 5.04 -9.54 -5.35
CA GLN A 148 6.11 -10.22 -4.61
C GLN A 148 5.56 -11.53 -4.06
N THR A 149 6.41 -12.56 -3.99
CA THR A 149 6.11 -13.84 -3.35
C THR A 149 6.10 -13.68 -1.84
N SER A 150 5.12 -14.31 -1.19
CA SER A 150 5.03 -14.36 0.27
C SER A 150 5.63 -15.65 0.80
N TYR A 151 6.27 -15.60 1.97
CA TYR A 151 6.93 -16.74 2.61
C TYR A 151 6.31 -16.98 3.99
N VAL A 152 6.01 -18.23 4.34
CA VAL A 152 5.51 -18.61 5.67
C VAL A 152 6.55 -19.47 6.37
N GLU A 153 7.20 -18.93 7.40
CA GLU A 153 8.03 -19.68 8.34
C GLU A 153 7.13 -20.49 9.29
N LEU A 154 7.00 -21.80 9.02
CA LEU A 154 6.11 -22.72 9.72
C LEU A 154 6.83 -23.56 10.77
N VAL A 155 6.22 -23.75 11.94
CA VAL A 155 6.62 -24.77 12.93
C VAL A 155 5.52 -25.81 13.12
N PHE A 156 5.87 -27.09 13.02
CA PHE A 156 4.99 -28.16 13.47
C PHE A 156 5.20 -28.48 14.95
N VAL A 157 4.11 -28.73 15.67
CA VAL A 157 4.14 -29.21 17.05
C VAL A 157 3.36 -30.51 17.13
N VAL A 158 3.99 -31.57 17.61
CA VAL A 158 3.44 -32.93 17.62
C VAL A 158 3.17 -33.35 19.05
N ASP A 159 1.89 -33.62 19.34
CA ASP A 159 1.45 -34.08 20.64
C ASP A 159 1.98 -35.49 20.98
N LYS A 160 1.97 -35.80 22.28
CA LYS A 160 2.36 -37.10 22.80
C LYS A 160 1.62 -38.26 22.15
N LEU A 161 0.30 -38.18 22.00
CA LEU A 161 -0.45 -39.31 21.47
C LEU A 161 -0.06 -39.59 20.02
N ARG A 162 0.17 -38.56 19.19
CA ARG A 162 0.70 -38.72 17.84
C ARG A 162 2.11 -39.35 17.85
N TYR A 163 3.00 -38.92 18.74
CA TYR A 163 4.32 -39.54 18.92
C TYR A 163 4.23 -41.03 19.31
N GLU A 164 3.28 -41.39 20.18
CA GLU A 164 3.05 -42.79 20.58
C GLU A 164 2.45 -43.64 19.46
N LEU A 165 1.53 -43.09 18.66
CA LEU A 165 0.99 -43.73 17.45
C LEU A 165 2.08 -43.98 16.39
N MET A 166 3.07 -43.08 16.28
CA MET A 166 4.26 -43.23 15.43
C MET A 166 5.32 -44.17 16.05
N GLY A 167 4.90 -45.11 16.90
CA GLY A 167 5.77 -46.12 17.51
C GLY A 167 6.82 -45.56 18.46
N ARG A 168 6.63 -44.35 18.99
CA ARG A 168 7.64 -43.60 19.77
C ARG A 168 8.97 -43.41 19.02
N ASN A 169 8.89 -43.17 17.70
CA ASN A 169 10.05 -42.95 16.84
C ASN A 169 10.11 -41.49 16.36
N GLU A 170 11.04 -40.72 16.92
CA GLU A 170 11.28 -39.31 16.54
C GLU A 170 11.62 -39.14 15.05
N THR A 171 12.31 -40.12 14.45
CA THR A 171 12.66 -40.06 13.02
C THR A 171 11.42 -40.22 12.14
N ALA A 172 10.53 -41.15 12.49
CA ALA A 172 9.27 -41.35 11.76
C ALA A 172 8.34 -40.13 11.86
N VAL A 173 8.24 -39.51 13.05
CA VAL A 173 7.52 -38.23 13.21
C VAL A 173 8.16 -37.13 12.36
N THR A 174 9.49 -37.01 12.38
CA THR A 174 10.19 -35.96 11.62
C THR A 174 9.97 -36.12 10.11
N GLU A 175 10.12 -37.34 9.59
CA GLU A 175 9.92 -37.63 8.16
C GLU A 175 8.47 -37.34 7.70
N GLU A 176 7.47 -37.67 8.53
CA GLU A 176 6.06 -37.39 8.26
C GLU A 176 5.73 -35.89 8.29
N MET A 177 6.28 -35.12 9.23
CA MET A 177 6.06 -33.68 9.31
C MET A 177 6.78 -32.90 8.21
N VAL A 178 7.98 -33.36 7.80
CA VAL A 178 8.67 -32.82 6.62
C VAL A 178 7.87 -33.16 5.35
N GLU A 179 7.35 -34.37 5.21
CA GLU A 179 6.49 -34.72 4.08
C GLU A 179 5.19 -33.88 4.05
N MET A 180 4.61 -33.59 5.22
CA MET A 180 3.47 -32.67 5.34
C MET A 180 3.81 -31.25 4.86
N ALA A 181 4.97 -30.71 5.25
CA ALA A 181 5.43 -29.39 4.79
C ALA A 181 5.59 -29.32 3.27
N ASN A 182 6.11 -30.37 2.63
CA ASN A 182 6.23 -30.45 1.17
C ASN A 182 4.86 -30.41 0.45
N LEU A 183 3.82 -31.02 1.06
CA LEU A 183 2.44 -30.94 0.58
C LEU A 183 1.88 -29.52 0.71
N LEU A 184 2.07 -28.87 1.88
CA LEU A 184 1.62 -27.50 2.10
C LEU A 184 2.25 -26.50 1.13
N ASP A 185 3.58 -26.51 0.97
CA ASP A 185 4.29 -25.64 0.02
C ASP A 185 3.72 -25.79 -1.40
N GLY A 186 3.41 -27.03 -1.82
CA GLY A 186 2.83 -27.31 -3.14
C GLY A 186 1.41 -26.77 -3.33
N TYR A 187 0.53 -26.83 -2.32
CA TYR A 187 -0.81 -26.24 -2.39
C TYR A 187 -0.75 -24.70 -2.45
N TYR A 188 0.10 -24.11 -1.60
CA TYR A 188 0.21 -22.66 -1.43
C TYR A 188 0.92 -21.94 -2.59
N LYS A 189 1.78 -22.66 -3.33
CA LYS A 189 2.50 -22.14 -4.51
C LYS A 189 1.57 -21.51 -5.57
N ARG A 190 0.34 -22.02 -5.69
CA ARG A 190 -0.70 -21.50 -6.62
C ARG A 190 -1.18 -20.09 -6.25
N LEU A 191 -1.01 -19.67 -4.99
CA LEU A 191 -1.35 -18.33 -4.48
C LEU A 191 -0.13 -17.39 -4.40
N ASN A 192 1.01 -17.78 -4.99
CA ASN A 192 2.31 -17.10 -4.83
C ASN A 192 2.79 -17.04 -3.37
N ILE A 193 2.50 -18.09 -2.60
CA ILE A 193 2.95 -18.29 -1.21
C ILE A 193 3.90 -19.51 -1.18
N ARG A 194 5.05 -19.38 -0.52
CA ARG A 194 5.96 -20.49 -0.18
C ARG A 194 5.79 -20.85 1.29
N VAL A 195 5.86 -22.13 1.64
CA VAL A 195 5.80 -22.60 3.03
C VAL A 195 7.13 -23.26 3.38
N ALA A 196 7.86 -22.68 4.33
CA ALA A 196 9.17 -23.12 4.77
C ALA A 196 9.12 -23.64 6.21
N LEU A 197 9.43 -24.92 6.41
CA LEU A 197 9.51 -25.54 7.73
C LEU A 197 10.78 -25.07 8.45
N VAL A 198 10.62 -24.23 9.48
CA VAL A 198 11.72 -23.70 10.30
C VAL A 198 11.90 -24.44 11.62
N GLY A 199 10.94 -25.25 12.05
CA GLY A 199 11.08 -26.05 13.26
C GLY A 199 10.07 -27.17 13.44
N LEU A 200 10.40 -28.07 14.36
CA LEU A 200 9.55 -29.19 14.78
C LEU A 200 9.65 -29.38 16.30
N GLU A 201 8.53 -29.38 17.02
CA GLU A 201 8.47 -29.81 18.41
C GLU A 201 7.76 -31.15 18.58
N ILE A 202 8.30 -32.00 19.46
CA ILE A 202 7.75 -33.33 19.77
C ILE A 202 7.65 -33.49 21.29
N PHE A 203 6.43 -33.68 21.80
CA PHE A 203 6.17 -33.95 23.20
C PHE A 203 6.20 -35.45 23.49
N LYS A 204 7.30 -36.01 24.02
CA LYS A 204 7.41 -37.48 24.19
C LYS A 204 6.73 -38.01 25.45
N ASP A 205 6.88 -37.30 26.57
CA ASP A 205 6.49 -37.80 27.90
C ASP A 205 5.15 -37.24 28.41
N ALA A 206 4.88 -35.96 28.15
CA ALA A 206 3.67 -35.25 28.51
C ALA A 206 3.48 -34.00 27.63
N ASN A 207 2.23 -33.66 27.33
CA ASN A 207 1.87 -32.39 26.68
C ASN A 207 1.95 -31.25 27.73
N PRO A 208 2.36 -30.02 27.35
CA PRO A 208 2.45 -28.88 28.27
C PRO A 208 1.09 -28.24 28.60
N PHE A 209 0.03 -28.66 27.91
CA PHE A 209 -1.36 -28.25 28.08
C PHE A 209 -2.29 -29.45 27.76
N ASP A 210 -3.58 -29.34 28.08
CA ASP A 210 -4.53 -30.44 27.93
C ASP A 210 -5.17 -30.45 26.55
N VAL A 211 -4.83 -31.47 25.75
CA VAL A 211 -5.28 -31.63 24.36
C VAL A 211 -6.65 -32.32 24.24
N GLU A 212 -7.20 -32.86 25.32
CA GLU A 212 -8.51 -33.55 25.34
C GLU A 212 -9.69 -32.59 25.60
N LEU A 213 -9.41 -31.30 25.82
CA LEU A 213 -10.43 -30.25 25.97
C LEU A 213 -11.19 -29.98 24.65
N THR A 214 -12.17 -29.08 24.68
CA THR A 214 -12.86 -28.62 23.45
C THR A 214 -11.87 -27.92 22.52
N ALA A 215 -12.03 -28.06 21.20
CA ALA A 215 -11.14 -27.48 20.18
C ALA A 215 -10.75 -26.00 20.48
N SER A 216 -11.72 -25.15 20.83
CA SER A 216 -11.48 -23.75 21.20
C SER A 216 -10.62 -23.56 22.47
N LYS A 217 -10.74 -24.42 23.47
CA LYS A 217 -9.87 -24.42 24.67
C LYS A 217 -8.45 -24.89 24.33
N VAL A 218 -8.33 -25.92 23.49
CA VAL A 218 -7.02 -26.45 23.05
C VAL A 218 -6.28 -25.44 22.18
N LEU A 219 -6.95 -24.82 21.20
CA LEU A 219 -6.37 -23.78 20.35
C LEU A 219 -5.86 -22.61 21.18
N LYS A 220 -6.65 -22.10 22.13
CA LYS A 220 -6.23 -21.04 23.05
C LYS A 220 -4.97 -21.43 23.83
N GLN A 221 -4.98 -22.60 24.50
CA GLN A 221 -3.84 -23.06 25.29
C GLN A 221 -2.59 -23.28 24.43
N PHE A 222 -2.76 -23.74 23.19
CA PHE A 222 -1.67 -23.91 22.23
C PHE A 222 -1.04 -22.58 21.82
N VAL A 223 -1.83 -21.56 21.45
CA VAL A 223 -1.28 -20.25 21.05
C VAL A 223 -0.72 -19.45 22.23
N ASP A 224 -1.32 -19.57 23.42
CA ASP A 224 -0.76 -19.02 24.68
C ASP A 224 0.62 -19.64 24.99
N TRP A 225 0.75 -20.95 24.81
CA TRP A 225 2.01 -21.67 24.95
C TRP A 225 3.01 -21.31 23.83
N ARG A 226 2.55 -21.14 22.58
CA ARG A 226 3.38 -20.68 21.45
C ARG A 226 4.01 -19.33 21.78
N LYS A 227 3.20 -18.35 22.19
CA LYS A 227 3.66 -17.00 22.57
C LYS A 227 4.70 -17.05 23.69
N THR A 228 4.41 -17.79 24.76
CA THR A 228 5.21 -17.75 25.99
C THR A 228 6.39 -18.73 26.04
N LYS A 229 6.44 -19.73 25.14
CA LYS A 229 7.47 -20.78 25.14
C LYS A 229 8.09 -21.06 23.77
N LEU A 230 7.37 -21.03 22.67
CA LEU A 230 7.91 -21.41 21.35
C LEU A 230 8.59 -20.24 20.64
N LEU A 231 7.90 -19.11 20.48
CA LEU A 231 8.42 -17.92 19.81
C LEU A 231 9.77 -17.42 20.38
N PRO A 232 10.00 -17.39 21.72
CA PRO A 232 11.30 -17.02 22.28
C PRO A 232 12.45 -18.00 22.00
N ARG A 233 12.18 -19.19 21.44
CA ARG A 233 13.18 -20.24 21.12
C ARG A 233 13.36 -20.50 19.63
N VAL A 234 12.33 -20.20 18.83
CA VAL A 234 12.26 -20.35 17.38
C VAL A 234 11.47 -19.17 16.85
N GLN A 235 12.08 -18.29 16.07
CA GLN A 235 11.35 -17.29 15.29
C GLN A 235 10.63 -18.01 14.15
N HIS A 236 9.34 -17.71 13.97
CA HIS A 236 8.45 -18.30 12.97
C HIS A 236 7.15 -17.50 12.89
N ASP A 237 6.51 -17.53 11.72
CA ASP A 237 5.29 -16.77 11.45
C ASP A 237 4.06 -17.46 12.03
N ASP A 238 3.99 -18.79 11.85
CA ASP A 238 2.86 -19.63 12.22
C ASP A 238 3.27 -20.99 12.80
N ALA A 239 2.44 -21.56 13.68
CA ALA A 239 2.65 -22.92 14.17
C ALA A 239 1.37 -23.75 14.15
N GLN A 240 1.47 -25.01 13.73
CA GLN A 240 0.35 -25.94 13.61
C GLN A 240 0.54 -27.13 14.55
N LEU A 241 -0.41 -27.33 15.47
CA LEU A 241 -0.43 -28.46 16.40
C LEU A 241 -1.08 -29.67 15.74
N ILE A 242 -0.37 -30.80 15.73
CA ILE A 242 -0.83 -32.10 15.23
C ILE A 242 -1.15 -33.00 16.42
N VAL A 243 -2.44 -33.32 16.59
CA VAL A 243 -2.99 -34.04 17.75
C VAL A 243 -3.42 -35.46 17.34
N GLY A 244 -2.90 -36.49 18.02
CA GLY A 244 -3.17 -37.89 17.72
C GLY A 244 -4.49 -38.46 18.26
N LEU A 245 -5.49 -37.62 18.56
CA LEU A 245 -6.76 -38.09 19.14
C LEU A 245 -7.45 -39.15 18.24
N PRO A 246 -8.09 -40.17 18.84
CA PRO A 246 -8.71 -41.26 18.08
C PRO A 246 -10.01 -40.82 17.37
N ALA A 247 -10.58 -39.68 17.74
CA ALA A 247 -11.79 -39.10 17.18
C ALA A 247 -11.64 -37.57 17.01
N PRO A 248 -12.39 -36.94 16.09
CA PRO A 248 -12.49 -35.48 16.03
C PRO A 248 -13.03 -34.91 17.35
N TYR A 249 -12.81 -33.62 17.58
CA TYR A 249 -13.45 -32.90 18.68
C TYR A 249 -14.99 -32.86 18.49
N GLY A 250 -15.70 -32.44 19.54
CA GLY A 250 -17.16 -32.30 19.52
C GLY A 250 -17.67 -31.55 18.28
N GLY A 251 -18.80 -32.01 17.73
CA GLY A 251 -19.35 -31.51 16.47
C GLY A 251 -18.71 -32.09 15.19
N GLY A 252 -17.72 -32.99 15.31
CA GLY A 252 -16.99 -33.51 14.13
C GLY A 252 -15.81 -32.62 13.71
N THR A 253 -15.37 -31.75 14.61
CA THR A 253 -14.32 -30.75 14.39
C THR A 253 -12.96 -31.43 14.22
N LEU A 254 -12.40 -31.40 13.02
CA LEU A 254 -11.04 -31.94 12.73
C LEU A 254 -9.93 -30.90 12.90
N GLY A 255 -10.23 -29.62 12.65
CA GLY A 255 -9.29 -28.53 12.78
C GLY A 255 -9.93 -27.26 13.34
N MET A 256 -9.11 -26.36 13.87
CA MET A 256 -9.52 -25.01 14.25
C MET A 256 -8.31 -24.06 14.30
N ALA A 257 -8.44 -22.90 13.67
CA ALA A 257 -7.49 -21.79 13.71
C ALA A 257 -8.22 -20.44 13.87
N TYR A 258 -7.48 -19.41 14.28
CA TYR A 258 -8.00 -18.04 14.23
C TYR A 258 -7.88 -17.45 12.83
N VAL A 259 -8.94 -16.77 12.36
CA VAL A 259 -8.96 -16.16 11.04
C VAL A 259 -8.23 -14.81 11.04
N ASN A 260 -7.43 -14.52 10.01
CA ASN A 260 -6.75 -13.23 9.80
C ASN A 260 -5.74 -12.90 10.93
N THR A 261 -4.95 -13.91 11.33
CA THR A 261 -3.99 -13.82 12.45
C THR A 261 -2.54 -14.12 12.09
N ILE A 262 -2.21 -14.34 10.81
CA ILE A 262 -0.82 -14.52 10.39
C ILE A 262 0.07 -13.35 10.85
N CYS A 263 1.29 -13.66 11.29
CA CYS A 263 2.22 -12.76 11.99
C CYS A 263 1.83 -12.36 13.43
N SER A 264 0.65 -12.72 13.94
CA SER A 264 0.29 -12.48 15.34
C SER A 264 1.13 -13.37 16.25
N ALA A 265 1.83 -12.79 17.23
CA ALA A 265 2.55 -13.55 18.24
C ALA A 265 1.60 -14.35 19.16
N SER A 266 0.35 -13.90 19.29
CA SER A 266 -0.66 -14.43 20.21
C SER A 266 -1.68 -15.37 19.56
N PHE A 267 -1.92 -15.22 18.25
CA PHE A 267 -3.03 -15.90 17.58
C PHE A 267 -2.69 -16.55 16.23
N SER A 268 -1.45 -16.42 15.71
CA SER A 268 -1.06 -17.21 14.54
C SER A 268 -0.83 -18.66 14.94
N GLY A 269 -1.69 -19.54 14.45
CA GLY A 269 -1.59 -20.97 14.61
C GLY A 269 -2.95 -21.66 14.56
N GLY A 270 -2.89 -22.98 14.41
CA GLY A 270 -4.05 -23.86 14.32
C GLY A 270 -3.82 -25.20 15.01
N ILE A 271 -4.91 -25.91 15.29
CA ILE A 271 -4.89 -27.28 15.82
C ILE A 271 -5.51 -28.23 14.81
N ASN A 272 -4.96 -29.44 14.68
CA ASN A 272 -5.33 -30.40 13.64
C ASN A 272 -5.33 -31.83 14.22
N VAL A 273 -6.47 -32.51 14.17
CA VAL A 273 -6.62 -33.88 14.67
C VAL A 273 -6.21 -34.88 13.58
N PHE A 274 -5.04 -35.50 13.74
CA PHE A 274 -4.52 -36.51 12.83
C PHE A 274 -4.73 -37.91 13.40
N GLN A 275 -5.91 -38.46 13.12
CA GLN A 275 -6.32 -39.81 13.51
C GLN A 275 -5.43 -40.86 12.83
N GLY A 276 -5.07 -41.93 13.54
CA GLY A 276 -4.20 -43.00 13.01
C GLY A 276 -4.74 -43.79 11.81
N THR A 277 -5.99 -43.58 11.41
CA THR A 277 -6.61 -44.19 10.21
C THR A 277 -6.65 -43.27 9.00
N GLN A 278 -6.33 -41.98 9.14
CA GLN A 278 -6.30 -41.03 8.04
C GLN A 278 -4.97 -41.16 7.28
N SER A 279 -4.99 -40.88 5.97
CA SER A 279 -3.76 -40.76 5.20
C SER A 279 -3.13 -39.38 5.36
N LEU A 280 -1.80 -39.30 5.18
CA LEU A 280 -1.07 -38.04 5.24
C LEU A 280 -1.58 -37.02 4.21
N ALA A 281 -1.91 -37.51 3.01
CA ALA A 281 -2.50 -36.70 1.94
C ALA A 281 -3.82 -36.04 2.37
N PHE A 282 -4.72 -36.77 3.02
CA PHE A 282 -5.99 -36.20 3.51
C PHE A 282 -5.76 -35.14 4.60
N ILE A 283 -5.01 -35.47 5.67
CA ILE A 283 -4.81 -34.52 6.78
C ILE A 283 -4.06 -33.26 6.34
N SER A 284 -3.18 -33.36 5.32
CA SER A 284 -2.49 -32.17 4.77
C SER A 284 -3.47 -31.12 4.23
N THR A 285 -4.66 -31.52 3.76
CA THR A 285 -5.70 -30.58 3.30
C THR A 285 -6.40 -29.88 4.46
N VAL A 286 -6.53 -30.54 5.62
CA VAL A 286 -7.03 -29.93 6.87
C VAL A 286 -6.03 -28.91 7.39
N VAL A 287 -4.74 -29.27 7.46
CA VAL A 287 -3.69 -28.34 7.88
C VAL A 287 -3.57 -27.14 6.92
N ALA A 288 -3.75 -27.37 5.61
CA ALA A 288 -3.81 -26.29 4.62
C ALA A 288 -5.01 -25.36 4.85
N HIS A 289 -6.17 -25.90 5.22
CA HIS A 289 -7.38 -25.13 5.55
C HIS A 289 -7.18 -24.26 6.80
N GLU A 290 -6.65 -24.83 7.89
CA GLU A 290 -6.44 -24.08 9.14
C GLU A 290 -5.36 -22.99 8.98
N LEU A 291 -4.26 -23.29 8.26
CA LEU A 291 -3.27 -22.26 7.88
C LEU A 291 -3.90 -21.19 6.96
N GLY A 292 -4.90 -21.57 6.16
CA GLY A 292 -5.65 -20.66 5.28
C GLY A 292 -6.45 -19.65 6.08
N HIS A 293 -7.09 -20.08 7.17
CA HIS A 293 -7.70 -19.18 8.14
C HIS A 293 -6.68 -18.20 8.72
N ASN A 294 -5.51 -18.66 9.20
CA ASN A 294 -4.48 -17.76 9.70
C ASN A 294 -4.08 -16.72 8.63
N LEU A 295 -3.94 -17.13 7.36
CA LEU A 295 -3.71 -16.28 6.18
C LEU A 295 -4.93 -15.45 5.72
N GLY A 296 -5.98 -15.34 6.54
CA GLY A 296 -7.13 -14.47 6.32
C GLY A 296 -8.20 -15.04 5.37
N MET A 297 -8.05 -16.28 4.92
CA MET A 297 -9.04 -16.96 4.08
C MET A 297 -10.25 -17.39 4.90
N ASN A 298 -11.41 -17.35 4.26
CA ASN A 298 -12.70 -17.68 4.86
C ASN A 298 -13.31 -18.88 4.15
N HIS A 299 -14.36 -19.47 4.73
CA HIS A 299 -15.01 -20.60 4.08
C HIS A 299 -15.62 -20.22 2.72
N ASP A 300 -15.48 -21.12 1.76
CA ASP A 300 -16.02 -20.95 0.42
C ASP A 300 -17.56 -21.00 0.45
N SER A 301 -18.19 -19.97 -0.12
CA SER A 301 -19.64 -19.93 -0.34
C SER A 301 -20.01 -20.55 -1.69
N ALA A 302 -21.31 -20.81 -1.92
CA ALA A 302 -21.83 -21.28 -3.21
C ALA A 302 -21.58 -20.33 -4.40
N LEU A 303 -21.11 -19.09 -4.16
CA LEU A 303 -20.73 -18.12 -5.19
C LEU A 303 -19.24 -18.19 -5.56
N CYS A 304 -18.42 -18.93 -4.81
CA CYS A 304 -16.98 -19.02 -5.02
C CYS A 304 -16.64 -20.00 -6.15
N GLN A 305 -15.74 -19.60 -7.06
CA GLN A 305 -15.37 -20.44 -8.19
C GLN A 305 -14.31 -21.47 -7.76
N CYS A 306 -14.69 -22.74 -7.84
CA CYS A 306 -13.84 -23.90 -7.64
C CYS A 306 -13.69 -24.68 -8.95
N ASP A 307 -12.47 -25.11 -9.27
CA ASP A 307 -12.19 -26.07 -10.35
C ASP A 307 -12.53 -27.51 -9.84
N GLY A 308 -13.80 -27.72 -9.48
CA GLY A 308 -14.30 -28.91 -8.77
C GLY A 308 -15.56 -28.61 -7.94
N PRO A 309 -16.16 -29.62 -7.27
CA PRO A 309 -17.35 -29.43 -6.44
C PRO A 309 -17.07 -28.78 -5.08
N SER A 310 -15.81 -28.73 -4.66
CA SER A 310 -15.34 -28.08 -3.43
C SER A 310 -13.84 -27.76 -3.51
N CYS A 311 -13.37 -26.86 -2.65
CA CYS A 311 -11.99 -26.39 -2.54
C CYS A 311 -11.43 -26.63 -1.12
N ILE A 312 -10.14 -26.32 -0.87
CA ILE A 312 -9.51 -26.42 0.45
C ILE A 312 -10.33 -25.69 1.52
N MET A 313 -10.77 -24.45 1.25
CA MET A 313 -11.52 -23.65 2.22
C MET A 313 -13.01 -24.01 2.31
N SER A 314 -13.45 -25.18 1.82
CA SER A 314 -14.82 -25.64 2.07
C SER A 314 -15.03 -26.03 3.54
N ALA A 315 -16.19 -25.66 4.08
CA ALA A 315 -16.63 -25.88 5.47
C ALA A 315 -16.44 -27.31 6.02
N GLY A 316 -16.57 -28.32 5.13
CA GLY A 316 -16.38 -29.74 5.43
C GLY A 316 -15.08 -30.28 4.84
N ALA A 317 -14.42 -31.18 5.57
CA ALA A 317 -13.13 -31.75 5.19
C ALA A 317 -13.25 -32.75 4.02
N GLY A 318 -13.26 -32.24 2.79
CA GLY A 318 -13.48 -33.00 1.56
C GLY A 318 -12.22 -33.54 0.85
N GLY A 319 -11.04 -33.45 1.45
CA GLY A 319 -9.78 -33.92 0.84
C GLY A 319 -9.34 -33.15 -0.42
N ARG A 320 -9.85 -31.92 -0.62
CA ARG A 320 -9.57 -31.08 -1.79
C ARG A 320 -8.24 -30.34 -1.65
N THR A 321 -7.62 -30.05 -2.79
CA THR A 321 -6.21 -29.60 -2.90
C THR A 321 -6.04 -28.26 -3.61
N ASN A 322 -7.14 -27.68 -4.12
CA ASN A 322 -7.17 -26.38 -4.79
C ASN A 322 -7.83 -25.33 -3.89
N PHE A 323 -7.30 -24.11 -3.91
CA PHE A 323 -7.96 -22.91 -3.35
C PHE A 323 -8.95 -22.32 -4.36
N SER A 324 -9.98 -21.61 -3.88
CA SER A 324 -10.95 -20.93 -4.73
C SER A 324 -10.50 -19.51 -5.10
N SER A 325 -11.22 -18.85 -6.00
CA SER A 325 -11.03 -17.41 -6.25
C SER A 325 -11.26 -16.58 -4.98
N CYS A 326 -12.26 -16.92 -4.16
CA CYS A 326 -12.54 -16.22 -2.90
C CYS A 326 -11.40 -16.35 -1.88
N SER A 327 -10.72 -17.50 -1.85
CA SER A 327 -9.55 -17.71 -0.99
C SER A 327 -8.40 -16.77 -1.39
N ALA A 328 -8.14 -16.64 -2.71
CA ALA A 328 -7.14 -15.71 -3.25
C ALA A 328 -7.47 -14.25 -2.95
N ASP A 329 -8.71 -13.82 -3.24
CA ASP A 329 -9.21 -12.46 -2.96
C ASP A 329 -9.10 -12.11 -1.47
N SER A 330 -9.34 -13.08 -0.58
CA SER A 330 -9.23 -12.91 0.88
C SER A 330 -7.78 -12.68 1.33
N PHE A 331 -6.84 -13.44 0.77
CA PHE A 331 -5.41 -13.27 1.04
C PHE A 331 -4.86 -11.95 0.48
N GLU A 332 -5.24 -11.55 -0.73
CA GLU A 332 -4.92 -10.22 -1.25
C GLU A 332 -5.44 -9.12 -0.32
N ALA A 333 -6.70 -9.24 0.13
CA ALA A 333 -7.31 -8.27 1.04
C ALA A 333 -6.62 -8.21 2.42
N LEU A 334 -6.01 -9.30 2.91
CA LEU A 334 -5.13 -9.29 4.09
C LEU A 334 -3.91 -8.40 3.82
N ILE A 335 -3.17 -8.67 2.74
CA ILE A 335 -1.91 -7.96 2.44
C ILE A 335 -2.15 -6.47 2.16
N PHE A 336 -3.21 -6.13 1.40
CA PHE A 336 -3.57 -4.73 1.14
C PHE A 336 -3.98 -3.94 2.39
N LYS A 337 -4.44 -4.60 3.45
CA LYS A 337 -4.75 -3.98 4.76
C LYS A 337 -3.54 -3.87 5.69
N GLY A 338 -2.34 -4.24 5.25
CA GLY A 338 -1.13 -4.27 6.08
C GLY A 338 -1.05 -5.47 7.01
N GLY A 339 -1.78 -6.56 6.72
CA GLY A 339 -1.52 -7.87 7.30
C GLY A 339 -0.36 -8.58 6.59
N GLY A 340 0.14 -9.68 7.16
CA GLY A 340 1.17 -10.50 6.51
C GLY A 340 2.54 -9.81 6.35
N MET A 341 2.91 -8.89 7.25
CA MET A 341 4.19 -8.17 7.15
C MET A 341 5.41 -9.07 7.32
N CYS A 342 5.33 -10.07 8.20
CA CYS A 342 6.31 -11.15 8.38
C CYS A 342 6.44 -12.10 7.19
N LEU A 343 5.62 -11.95 6.14
CA LEU A 343 5.65 -12.83 4.98
C LEU A 343 6.58 -12.33 3.86
N LYS A 344 7.37 -11.28 4.12
CA LYS A 344 8.18 -10.56 3.11
C LYS A 344 9.66 -10.93 3.14
N ASN A 345 10.11 -11.54 4.23
CA ASN A 345 11.44 -12.08 4.43
C ASN A 345 11.49 -13.50 3.85
N PRO A 346 12.20 -13.76 2.74
CA PRO A 346 12.48 -15.13 2.33
C PRO A 346 13.28 -15.83 3.42
N SER A 347 12.98 -17.11 3.69
CA SER A 347 13.79 -17.92 4.61
C SER A 347 15.21 -18.02 4.06
N THR A 348 16.15 -17.28 4.67
CA THR A 348 17.37 -16.81 4.01
C THR A 348 18.34 -17.86 3.46
N HIS A 349 18.22 -19.13 3.88
CA HIS A 349 19.04 -20.22 3.37
C HIS A 349 18.21 -21.52 3.36
N SER A 350 18.21 -22.20 2.20
CA SER A 350 17.50 -23.43 1.86
C SER A 350 18.45 -24.62 1.84
N VAL A 351 18.04 -25.74 2.43
CA VAL A 351 18.87 -26.96 2.45
C VAL A 351 19.04 -27.47 1.00
N GLY A 352 20.21 -27.26 0.40
CA GLY A 352 20.42 -27.62 -1.01
C GLY A 352 21.77 -27.20 -1.61
N LEU A 353 22.02 -27.66 -2.83
CA LEU A 353 22.89 -26.91 -3.75
C LEU A 353 22.02 -25.83 -4.39
N ALA A 354 22.40 -24.56 -4.21
CA ALA A 354 21.73 -23.40 -4.82
C ALA A 354 21.49 -23.62 -6.32
N GLN A 355 20.28 -23.31 -6.78
CA GLN A 355 19.83 -23.54 -8.15
C GLN A 355 19.26 -22.27 -8.78
N CYS A 356 20.16 -21.51 -9.37
CA CYS A 356 19.87 -20.34 -10.16
C CYS A 356 18.71 -20.49 -11.14
N GLY A 357 17.81 -19.50 -11.09
CA GLY A 357 16.62 -19.34 -11.92
C GLY A 357 15.35 -19.89 -11.27
N ASN A 358 15.32 -20.10 -9.95
CA ASN A 358 14.17 -20.63 -9.20
C ASN A 358 13.33 -19.54 -8.51
N GLY A 359 13.79 -18.28 -8.50
CA GLY A 359 13.14 -17.13 -7.86
C GLY A 359 13.40 -17.00 -6.36
N LEU A 360 14.36 -17.73 -5.79
CA LEU A 360 14.76 -17.68 -4.38
C LEU A 360 16.25 -17.32 -4.28
N LEU A 361 16.60 -16.41 -3.38
CA LEU A 361 18.00 -16.08 -3.13
C LEU A 361 18.64 -17.16 -2.25
N GLU A 362 19.43 -18.06 -2.85
CA GLU A 362 20.06 -19.18 -2.15
C GLU A 362 21.55 -18.97 -1.81
N ASP A 363 22.12 -19.94 -1.08
CA ASP A 363 23.48 -19.88 -0.56
C ASP A 363 24.55 -19.95 -1.66
N LYS A 364 25.31 -18.85 -1.83
CA LYS A 364 26.30 -18.50 -2.91
C LYS A 364 25.74 -17.69 -4.08
N GLU A 365 24.44 -17.46 -4.15
CA GLU A 365 23.85 -16.54 -5.11
C GLU A 365 23.88 -15.11 -4.58
N GLN A 366 23.73 -14.14 -5.47
CA GLN A 366 23.63 -12.72 -5.13
C GLN A 366 22.22 -12.18 -5.40
N CYS A 367 21.49 -12.82 -6.31
CA CYS A 367 20.12 -12.51 -6.68
C CYS A 367 19.54 -13.71 -7.44
N ASP A 368 18.23 -13.91 -7.39
CA ASP A 368 17.51 -14.79 -8.30
C ASP A 368 16.19 -14.10 -8.70
N CYS A 369 15.93 -14.06 -10.00
CA CYS A 369 14.76 -13.40 -10.60
C CYS A 369 13.94 -14.34 -11.49
N GLY A 370 14.09 -15.65 -11.31
CA GLY A 370 13.54 -16.68 -12.20
C GLY A 370 14.43 -16.95 -13.42
N THR A 371 13.95 -17.77 -14.35
CA THR A 371 14.74 -18.16 -15.53
C THR A 371 15.05 -16.97 -16.45
N PRO A 372 16.06 -17.05 -17.33
CA PRO A 372 16.40 -15.96 -18.26
C PRO A 372 15.26 -15.47 -19.16
N GLU A 373 14.22 -16.29 -19.37
CA GLU A 373 13.02 -15.95 -20.13
C GLU A 373 11.96 -15.22 -19.30
N GLU A 374 11.92 -15.44 -17.98
CA GLU A 374 10.96 -14.83 -17.06
C GLU A 374 11.52 -13.59 -16.33
N CYS A 375 12.83 -13.54 -16.13
CA CYS A 375 13.49 -12.47 -15.39
C CYS A 375 13.41 -11.11 -16.11
N THR A 376 12.92 -10.10 -15.39
CA THR A 376 12.88 -8.69 -15.84
C THR A 376 13.81 -7.78 -15.03
N ASN A 377 14.51 -8.32 -14.02
CA ASN A 377 15.36 -7.55 -13.13
C ASN A 377 16.76 -7.34 -13.73
N VAL A 378 16.99 -6.17 -14.33
CA VAL A 378 18.28 -5.77 -14.95
C VAL A 378 19.49 -5.77 -13.99
N CYS A 379 19.24 -5.83 -12.69
CA CYS A 379 20.26 -5.87 -11.65
C CYS A 379 20.81 -7.29 -11.41
N CYS A 380 20.11 -8.32 -11.91
CA CYS A 380 20.47 -9.71 -11.79
C CYS A 380 20.80 -10.31 -13.15
N ASP A 381 21.88 -11.09 -13.22
CA ASP A 381 22.12 -11.99 -14.35
C ASP A 381 21.43 -13.32 -14.08
N ALA A 382 20.23 -13.50 -14.64
CA ALA A 382 19.39 -14.69 -14.49
C ALA A 382 20.05 -16.01 -14.97
N ALA A 383 21.15 -15.94 -15.73
CA ALA A 383 21.90 -17.13 -16.14
C ALA A 383 22.99 -17.55 -15.13
N THR A 384 23.34 -16.67 -14.19
CA THR A 384 24.44 -16.89 -13.23
C THR A 384 24.08 -16.54 -11.77
N CYS A 385 22.87 -16.04 -11.52
CA CYS A 385 22.34 -15.60 -10.23
C CYS A 385 23.32 -14.74 -9.42
N SER A 386 24.03 -13.93 -10.19
CA SER A 386 25.07 -13.00 -9.78
C SER A 386 24.61 -11.59 -10.12
N PHE A 387 25.10 -10.61 -9.38
CA PHE A 387 24.82 -9.21 -9.69
C PHE A 387 25.36 -8.87 -11.08
N SER A 388 24.51 -8.23 -11.89
CA SER A 388 24.94 -7.71 -13.20
C SER A 388 26.08 -6.68 -13.03
N ALA A 389 26.88 -6.47 -14.08
CA ALA A 389 28.11 -5.69 -13.95
C ALA A 389 27.86 -4.26 -13.43
N GLY A 390 28.32 -3.98 -12.20
CA GLY A 390 28.11 -2.70 -11.52
C GLY A 390 26.94 -2.68 -10.54
N SER A 391 26.19 -3.77 -10.38
CA SER A 391 25.11 -3.93 -9.40
C SER A 391 25.67 -4.34 -8.02
N SER A 392 24.93 -4.04 -6.95
CA SER A 392 25.26 -4.43 -5.56
C SER A 392 24.04 -4.88 -4.75
N CYS A 393 22.87 -4.94 -5.39
CA CYS A 393 21.62 -5.53 -4.95
C CYS A 393 20.77 -5.75 -6.21
N ALA A 394 19.77 -6.62 -6.13
CA ALA A 394 18.76 -6.78 -7.17
C ALA A 394 17.36 -6.50 -6.64
N ASP A 395 17.03 -7.02 -5.46
CA ASP A 395 15.68 -6.98 -4.88
C ASP A 395 15.66 -6.38 -3.47
N GLY A 396 14.44 -6.14 -2.97
CA GLY A 396 14.17 -5.58 -1.65
C GLY A 396 14.00 -4.05 -1.60
N LEU A 397 13.32 -3.57 -0.55
CA LEU A 397 12.96 -2.15 -0.38
C LEU A 397 14.18 -1.22 -0.16
N CYS A 398 15.34 -1.77 0.15
CA CYS A 398 16.62 -1.07 0.26
C CYS A 398 17.47 -1.15 -1.02
N CYS A 399 16.97 -1.74 -2.10
CA CYS A 399 17.59 -1.63 -3.42
C CYS A 399 16.98 -0.45 -4.23
N ASN A 400 17.81 0.25 -5.00
CA ASN A 400 17.37 1.27 -5.95
C ASN A 400 18.38 1.38 -7.10
N ASN A 401 17.93 1.25 -8.35
CA ASN A 401 18.80 1.25 -9.54
C ASN A 401 20.03 0.34 -9.37
N CYS A 402 19.80 -0.89 -8.88
CA CYS A 402 20.82 -1.91 -8.61
C CYS A 402 21.87 -1.52 -7.56
N LYS A 403 21.62 -0.46 -6.76
CA LYS A 403 22.48 0.00 -5.67
C LYS A 403 21.76 -0.06 -4.33
N VAL A 404 22.48 -0.50 -3.31
CA VAL A 404 21.99 -0.48 -1.93
C VAL A 404 21.79 0.98 -1.49
N LYS A 405 20.61 1.31 -0.98
CA LYS A 405 20.29 2.62 -0.41
C LYS A 405 21.19 2.85 0.82
N VAL A 406 21.65 4.09 0.97
CA VAL A 406 22.56 4.47 2.07
C VAL A 406 21.93 4.20 3.43
N ALA A 407 22.78 3.88 4.41
CA ALA A 407 22.35 3.66 5.79
C ALA A 407 21.54 4.87 6.29
N GLY A 408 20.39 4.64 6.91
CA GLY A 408 19.46 5.71 7.34
C GLY A 408 18.42 6.13 6.31
N THR A 409 18.33 5.47 5.16
CA THR A 409 17.19 5.67 4.25
C THR A 409 15.98 4.88 4.75
N SER A 410 14.87 5.51 5.08
CA SER A 410 13.64 4.79 5.46
C SER A 410 13.19 3.84 4.34
N CYS A 411 12.92 2.58 4.72
CA CYS A 411 12.42 1.53 3.83
C CYS A 411 11.01 1.07 4.20
N ARG A 412 10.64 1.17 5.48
CA ARG A 412 9.25 1.12 5.95
C ARG A 412 8.98 2.35 6.81
N ALA A 413 7.74 2.83 6.76
CA ALA A 413 7.25 3.90 7.62
C ALA A 413 6.27 3.31 8.63
N SER A 414 6.31 3.83 9.85
CA SER A 414 5.35 3.50 10.91
C SER A 414 3.91 3.72 10.42
N VAL A 415 3.07 2.70 10.57
CA VAL A 415 1.67 2.67 10.15
C VAL A 415 0.76 3.35 11.18
N ASN A 416 1.12 3.33 12.46
CA ASN A 416 0.35 3.90 13.57
C ASN A 416 1.23 4.16 14.80
N SER A 417 0.69 4.80 15.84
CA SER A 417 1.46 5.17 17.06
C SER A 417 2.11 4.00 17.82
N CYS A 418 1.71 2.76 17.55
CA CYS A 418 2.28 1.55 18.16
C CYS A 418 3.30 0.83 17.27
N ASP A 419 3.71 1.44 16.17
CA ASP A 419 4.59 0.86 15.16
C ASP A 419 5.84 1.76 15.00
N VAL A 420 7.03 1.21 14.80
CA VAL A 420 8.28 2.00 14.65
C VAL A 420 8.80 1.96 13.20
N PRO A 421 9.47 3.02 12.70
CA PRO A 421 9.97 3.01 11.32
C PRO A 421 11.30 2.27 11.15
N GLU A 422 11.49 1.57 10.03
CA GLU A 422 12.73 0.89 9.67
C GLU A 422 13.50 1.62 8.58
N PHE A 423 14.81 1.54 8.72
CA PHE A 423 15.77 2.22 7.89
C PHE A 423 16.78 1.21 7.35
N CYS A 424 17.16 1.40 6.09
CA CYS A 424 18.21 0.60 5.47
C CYS A 424 19.49 0.64 6.30
N LEU A 425 20.11 -0.51 6.51
CA LEU A 425 21.40 -0.65 7.19
C LEU A 425 22.58 -0.23 6.30
N GLY A 426 22.36 -0.06 4.99
CA GLY A 426 23.37 0.33 4.01
C GLY A 426 24.26 -0.81 3.51
N ASN A 427 24.01 -2.05 3.93
CA ASN A 427 24.75 -3.26 3.56
C ASN A 427 23.88 -4.35 2.89
N SER A 428 22.56 -4.17 2.81
CA SER A 428 21.59 -5.13 2.26
C SER A 428 20.60 -4.44 1.33
N GLY A 429 20.13 -5.17 0.31
CA GLY A 429 19.01 -4.75 -0.55
C GLY A 429 17.65 -4.84 0.14
N PHE A 430 17.55 -5.58 1.25
CA PHE A 430 16.31 -5.76 2.02
C PHE A 430 16.20 -4.76 3.18
N CYS A 431 14.97 -4.45 3.57
CA CYS A 431 14.67 -3.70 4.79
C CYS A 431 14.92 -4.63 6.00
N PRO A 432 15.25 -4.10 7.20
CA PRO A 432 15.14 -4.87 8.43
C PRO A 432 13.74 -5.48 8.63
N GLU A 433 13.66 -6.44 9.55
CA GLU A 433 12.39 -7.01 10.04
C GLU A 433 11.46 -5.93 10.60
N ASP A 434 10.16 -6.20 10.62
CA ASP A 434 9.12 -5.31 11.14
C ASP A 434 9.15 -5.28 12.67
N PHE A 435 9.50 -4.13 13.26
CA PHE A 435 9.51 -3.93 14.71
C PHE A 435 8.41 -2.97 15.13
N TYR A 436 7.94 -3.14 16.37
CA TYR A 436 6.83 -2.36 16.88
C TYR A 436 6.98 -1.98 18.34
N VAL A 437 6.21 -0.98 18.79
CA VAL A 437 6.21 -0.46 20.17
C VAL A 437 5.70 -1.54 21.13
N MET A 438 6.42 -1.75 22.23
CA MET A 438 6.16 -2.80 23.22
C MET A 438 4.69 -2.86 23.68
N ASP A 439 4.17 -4.10 23.74
CA ASP A 439 2.81 -4.41 24.23
C ASP A 439 2.56 -3.75 25.62
N GLY A 440 1.38 -3.17 25.80
CA GLY A 440 0.95 -2.51 27.04
C GLY A 440 1.28 -1.02 27.16
N LEU A 441 2.19 -0.47 26.34
CA LEU A 441 2.43 0.98 26.27
C LEU A 441 1.19 1.73 25.76
N SER A 442 0.98 2.98 26.16
CA SER A 442 -0.23 3.75 25.86
C SER A 442 -0.26 4.32 24.44
N CYS A 443 -1.47 4.45 23.88
CA CYS A 443 -1.75 5.06 22.58
C CYS A 443 -3.11 5.79 22.58
N GLU A 444 -3.40 6.57 21.51
CA GLU A 444 -4.53 7.53 21.45
C GLU A 444 -4.72 8.31 22.76
N ASP A 445 -3.76 9.18 23.09
CA ASP A 445 -3.80 10.07 24.27
C ASP A 445 -4.15 9.35 25.61
N GLU A 446 -3.51 8.20 25.84
CA GLU A 446 -3.70 7.31 27.01
C GLU A 446 -5.07 6.60 27.09
N SER A 447 -5.92 6.69 26.06
CA SER A 447 -7.22 6.02 26.03
C SER A 447 -7.18 4.54 25.61
N ALA A 448 -6.04 4.08 25.05
CA ALA A 448 -5.84 2.71 24.61
C ALA A 448 -4.39 2.23 24.80
N HIS A 449 -4.12 0.97 24.47
CA HIS A 449 -2.79 0.36 24.60
C HIS A 449 -2.32 -0.28 23.29
N CYS A 450 -1.01 -0.25 23.09
CA CYS A 450 -0.30 -0.94 22.02
C CYS A 450 -0.28 -2.45 22.25
N TYR A 451 -0.48 -3.21 21.18
CA TYR A 451 -0.33 -4.66 21.18
C TYR A 451 -0.13 -5.17 19.76
N GLU A 452 0.93 -5.94 19.53
CA GLU A 452 1.29 -6.48 18.20
C GLU A 452 1.28 -5.40 17.11
N GLY A 453 1.95 -4.28 17.42
CA GLY A 453 2.14 -3.13 16.54
C GLY A 453 0.89 -2.31 16.21
N ARG A 454 -0.20 -2.50 16.96
CA ARG A 454 -1.47 -1.81 16.72
C ARG A 454 -1.98 -1.14 17.99
N CYS A 455 -2.51 0.07 17.83
CA CYS A 455 -3.28 0.72 18.89
C CYS A 455 -4.66 0.08 18.99
N GLN A 456 -4.92 -0.69 20.06
CA GLN A 456 -6.10 -1.52 20.17
C GLN A 456 -7.27 -0.71 20.75
N THR A 457 -8.02 -0.06 19.86
CA THR A 457 -9.29 0.60 20.20
C THR A 457 -10.47 -0.26 19.74
N TYR A 458 -11.60 -0.19 20.46
CA TYR A 458 -12.86 -0.80 20.00
C TYR A 458 -13.30 -0.27 18.61
N ASN A 459 -12.93 0.97 18.27
CA ASN A 459 -13.16 1.53 16.93
C ASN A 459 -12.31 0.80 15.88
N TYR A 460 -11.02 0.59 16.14
CA TYR A 460 -10.14 -0.17 15.26
C TYR A 460 -10.63 -1.61 15.07
N GLN A 461 -11.01 -2.28 16.16
CA GLN A 461 -11.58 -3.62 16.13
C GLN A 461 -12.86 -3.65 15.28
N CYS A 462 -13.83 -2.76 15.51
CA CYS A 462 -15.05 -2.68 14.70
C CYS A 462 -14.78 -2.48 13.20
N LYS A 463 -13.85 -1.59 12.83
CA LYS A 463 -13.48 -1.34 11.42
C LYS A 463 -12.83 -2.55 10.76
N THR A 464 -11.89 -3.17 11.46
CA THR A 464 -11.14 -4.34 10.99
C THR A 464 -12.08 -5.53 10.77
N LEU A 465 -12.96 -5.75 11.75
CA LEU A 465 -13.82 -6.90 11.87
C LEU A 465 -14.99 -6.90 10.87
N PHE A 466 -15.71 -5.80 10.79
CA PHE A 466 -16.76 -5.65 9.79
C PHE A 466 -16.21 -5.29 8.41
N THR A 467 -14.91 -5.03 8.28
CA THR A 467 -14.25 -4.52 7.06
C THR A 467 -14.95 -3.28 6.47
N GLN A 468 -15.53 -2.45 7.34
CA GLN A 468 -16.29 -1.25 6.98
C GLN A 468 -15.66 -0.02 7.67
N PRO A 469 -15.20 1.01 6.92
CA PRO A 469 -14.48 2.14 7.50
C PRO A 469 -15.37 3.03 8.38
N THR A 470 -16.69 2.97 8.20
CA THR A 470 -17.69 3.68 9.01
C THR A 470 -18.01 2.97 10.32
N ALA A 471 -17.64 1.69 10.48
CA ALA A 471 -17.93 0.95 11.70
C ALA A 471 -17.19 1.56 12.90
N THR A 472 -17.89 1.73 14.01
CA THR A 472 -17.34 2.28 15.26
C THR A 472 -17.84 1.51 16.47
N LYS A 473 -17.16 1.66 17.61
CA LYS A 473 -17.65 1.20 18.91
C LYS A 473 -19.11 1.63 19.12
N ALA A 474 -19.96 0.71 19.57
CA ALA A 474 -21.31 1.04 20.00
C ALA A 474 -21.34 1.74 21.36
N ASP A 475 -22.49 2.29 21.72
CA ASP A 475 -22.77 2.86 23.04
C ASP A 475 -22.50 1.82 24.16
N ASP A 476 -21.92 2.21 25.30
CA ASP A 476 -21.54 1.27 26.38
C ASP A 476 -22.73 0.46 26.91
N LYS A 477 -23.96 1.00 26.80
CA LYS A 477 -25.17 0.24 27.14
C LYS A 477 -25.41 -0.97 26.23
N CYS A 478 -24.89 -0.98 25.00
CA CYS A 478 -24.91 -2.17 24.16
C CYS A 478 -24.15 -3.33 24.83
N TYR A 479 -22.96 -3.06 25.39
CA TYR A 479 -22.17 -4.04 26.14
C TYR A 479 -22.90 -4.46 27.42
N LEU A 480 -23.41 -3.49 28.19
CA LEU A 480 -24.18 -3.76 29.42
C LEU A 480 -25.42 -4.65 29.19
N HIS A 481 -26.11 -4.51 28.06
CA HIS A 481 -27.29 -5.30 27.73
C HIS A 481 -26.98 -6.61 26.99
N ALA A 482 -25.91 -6.68 26.21
CA ALA A 482 -25.53 -7.90 25.48
C ALA A 482 -24.76 -8.86 26.39
N ASN A 483 -23.63 -8.42 26.95
CA ASN A 483 -22.62 -9.29 27.53
C ASN A 483 -23.02 -9.93 28.89
N VAL A 484 -24.01 -9.35 29.58
CA VAL A 484 -24.62 -9.95 30.78
C VAL A 484 -25.60 -11.11 30.48
N LYS A 485 -25.99 -11.31 29.21
CA LYS A 485 -26.95 -12.37 28.84
C LYS A 485 -26.33 -13.76 28.92
N GLY A 486 -25.05 -13.90 28.57
CA GLY A 486 -24.38 -15.20 28.48
C GLY A 486 -25.02 -16.03 27.36
N ASN A 487 -24.99 -15.48 26.14
CA ASN A 487 -25.45 -16.16 24.93
C ASN A 487 -24.50 -15.88 23.75
N ARG A 488 -24.80 -16.46 22.58
CA ARG A 488 -24.01 -16.36 21.34
C ARG A 488 -23.51 -14.94 21.04
N PHE A 489 -24.40 -13.95 21.15
CA PHE A 489 -24.15 -12.55 20.80
C PHE A 489 -23.76 -11.64 21.97
N GLY A 490 -23.48 -12.23 23.15
CA GLY A 490 -23.10 -11.47 24.34
C GLY A 490 -22.72 -12.36 25.52
N ASN A 491 -21.41 -12.52 25.73
CA ASN A 491 -20.82 -13.38 26.75
C ASN A 491 -19.37 -12.98 27.07
N CYS A 492 -18.82 -13.53 28.16
CA CYS A 492 -17.41 -13.50 28.54
C CYS A 492 -16.79 -14.89 28.34
N GLY A 493 -16.79 -15.37 27.10
CA GLY A 493 -16.24 -16.66 26.72
C GLY A 493 -17.18 -17.85 26.94
N LEU A 494 -16.68 -19.04 26.59
CA LEU A 494 -17.39 -20.31 26.62
C LEU A 494 -16.80 -21.23 27.70
N ALA A 495 -17.59 -21.55 28.73
CA ALA A 495 -17.25 -22.52 29.77
C ALA A 495 -18.17 -23.74 29.64
N ASP A 496 -17.57 -24.92 29.46
CA ASP A 496 -18.25 -26.23 29.45
C ASP A 496 -19.46 -26.29 28.53
N SER A 497 -19.24 -25.83 27.29
CA SER A 497 -20.23 -25.69 26.22
C SER A 497 -21.43 -24.79 26.55
N ARG A 498 -21.26 -23.86 27.50
CA ARG A 498 -22.21 -22.81 27.84
C ARG A 498 -21.54 -21.43 27.84
N TYR A 499 -22.27 -20.44 27.36
CA TYR A 499 -21.78 -19.05 27.34
C TYR A 499 -21.77 -18.46 28.75
N THR A 500 -20.61 -17.96 29.17
CA THR A 500 -20.42 -17.33 30.48
C THR A 500 -21.00 -15.92 30.46
N LYS A 501 -21.75 -15.54 31.49
CA LYS A 501 -22.25 -14.18 31.67
C LYS A 501 -21.12 -13.27 32.16
N CYS A 502 -20.95 -12.10 31.54
CA CYS A 502 -20.01 -11.12 32.07
C CYS A 502 -20.48 -10.54 33.42
N THR A 503 -19.53 -10.31 34.31
CA THR A 503 -19.73 -9.46 35.50
C THR A 503 -19.76 -7.99 35.08
N VAL A 504 -20.30 -7.10 35.91
CA VAL A 504 -20.39 -5.65 35.61
C VAL A 504 -19.00 -5.05 35.31
N ALA A 505 -17.96 -5.49 36.02
CA ALA A 505 -16.58 -5.05 35.79
C ALA A 505 -15.99 -5.53 34.45
N ASN A 506 -16.51 -6.63 33.89
CA ASN A 506 -16.01 -7.27 32.68
C ASN A 506 -16.92 -7.09 31.46
N ILE A 507 -18.01 -6.30 31.52
CA ILE A 507 -18.95 -6.16 30.38
C ILE A 507 -18.29 -5.63 29.10
N MET A 508 -17.27 -4.78 29.25
CA MET A 508 -16.49 -4.23 28.15
C MET A 508 -15.50 -5.24 27.55
N CYS A 509 -15.25 -6.34 28.27
CA CYS A 509 -14.36 -7.44 27.91
C CYS A 509 -15.09 -8.70 27.42
N GLY A 510 -16.40 -8.62 27.20
CA GLY A 510 -17.17 -9.64 26.47
C GLY A 510 -17.20 -9.39 24.96
N LYS A 511 -18.07 -10.09 24.23
CA LYS A 511 -18.22 -9.91 22.76
C LYS A 511 -18.39 -8.43 22.37
N LEU A 512 -17.56 -7.98 21.42
CA LEU A 512 -17.52 -6.61 20.87
C LEU A 512 -18.89 -6.14 20.34
N GLN A 513 -19.22 -4.87 20.58
CA GLN A 513 -20.44 -4.23 20.07
C GLN A 513 -20.10 -3.02 19.19
N CYS A 514 -20.62 -3.02 17.96
CA CYS A 514 -20.33 -2.02 16.94
C CYS A 514 -21.59 -1.30 16.43
N THR A 515 -21.42 -0.19 15.73
CA THR A 515 -22.49 0.58 15.11
C THR A 515 -22.01 1.25 13.82
N ASN A 516 -22.85 2.07 13.17
CA ASN A 516 -22.53 2.79 11.93
C ASN A 516 -22.09 1.89 10.75
N LEU A 517 -22.64 0.67 10.70
CA LEU A 517 -22.32 -0.33 9.68
C LEU A 517 -23.57 -0.82 8.92
N ASP A 518 -23.37 -1.14 7.65
CA ASP A 518 -24.32 -1.79 6.75
C ASP A 518 -24.42 -3.27 7.13
N ALA A 519 -25.57 -3.65 7.69
CA ALA A 519 -25.83 -5.03 8.11
C ALA A 519 -26.11 -5.97 6.93
N ASN A 520 -26.22 -5.45 5.70
CA ASN A 520 -26.29 -6.27 4.48
C ASN A 520 -24.90 -6.68 3.96
N ARG A 521 -23.82 -6.15 4.57
CA ARG A 521 -22.43 -6.53 4.32
C ARG A 521 -21.84 -7.15 5.59
N PRO A 522 -22.11 -8.44 5.86
CA PRO A 522 -21.54 -9.12 7.03
C PRO A 522 -19.99 -9.13 6.96
N PRO A 523 -19.32 -9.28 8.12
CA PRO A 523 -17.90 -9.62 8.19
C PRO A 523 -17.50 -10.72 7.22
N VAL A 524 -16.27 -10.63 6.71
CA VAL A 524 -15.66 -11.75 5.96
C VAL A 524 -15.65 -12.97 6.89
N GLY A 525 -16.15 -14.10 6.39
CA GLY A 525 -16.33 -15.33 7.21
C GLY A 525 -17.77 -15.70 7.56
N GLY A 526 -18.79 -14.97 7.07
CA GLY A 526 -20.19 -15.38 7.27
C GLY A 526 -20.68 -15.26 8.72
N ALA A 527 -20.14 -14.28 9.45
CA ALA A 527 -20.52 -14.09 10.84
C ALA A 527 -22.00 -13.68 10.97
N THR A 528 -22.77 -14.46 11.73
CA THR A 528 -24.20 -14.18 11.98
C THR A 528 -24.34 -12.83 12.69
N LEU A 529 -25.07 -11.88 12.09
CA LEU A 529 -25.27 -10.55 12.67
C LEU A 529 -26.45 -10.51 13.64
N ALA A 530 -26.21 -10.02 14.86
CA ALA A 530 -27.25 -9.63 15.80
C ALA A 530 -27.38 -8.10 15.84
N VAL A 531 -28.42 -7.58 15.19
CA VAL A 531 -28.80 -6.16 15.26
C VAL A 531 -29.88 -5.98 16.31
N VAL A 532 -29.59 -5.22 17.37
CA VAL A 532 -30.53 -4.89 18.44
C VAL A 532 -30.59 -3.37 18.61
N VAL A 533 -31.79 -2.80 18.67
CA VAL A 533 -31.96 -1.38 19.01
C VAL A 533 -32.26 -1.27 20.50
N ILE A 534 -31.38 -0.57 21.23
CA ILE A 534 -31.45 -0.39 22.68
C ILE A 534 -31.59 1.10 22.96
N GLU A 535 -32.76 1.52 23.44
CA GLU A 535 -33.07 2.93 23.73
C GLU A 535 -32.72 3.87 22.56
N GLY A 536 -33.12 3.49 21.35
CA GLY A 536 -32.86 4.26 20.12
C GLY A 536 -31.43 4.18 19.58
N LYS A 537 -30.49 3.47 20.24
CA LYS A 537 -29.14 3.20 19.70
C LYS A 537 -29.10 1.85 19.00
N LYS A 538 -28.54 1.81 17.79
CA LYS A 538 -28.31 0.57 17.03
C LYS A 538 -27.04 -0.12 17.55
N CYS A 539 -27.21 -1.23 18.26
CA CYS A 539 -26.13 -2.14 18.65
C CYS A 539 -26.04 -3.24 17.58
N VAL A 540 -24.86 -3.46 17.00
CA VAL A 540 -24.59 -4.57 16.10
C VAL A 540 -23.47 -5.40 16.68
N ASN A 541 -23.79 -6.63 17.04
CA ASN A 541 -22.80 -7.67 17.28
C ASN A 541 -22.78 -8.61 16.07
N ALA A 542 -21.67 -9.30 15.91
CA ALA A 542 -21.51 -10.38 14.96
C ALA A 542 -20.90 -11.56 15.72
N ASP A 543 -21.38 -12.76 15.41
CA ASP A 543 -20.85 -13.96 16.06
C ASP A 543 -19.65 -14.53 15.31
N PHE A 544 -18.49 -14.32 15.92
CA PHE A 544 -17.21 -14.93 15.62
C PHE A 544 -16.55 -15.27 16.95
N ASP A 545 -15.84 -16.39 17.03
CA ASP A 545 -14.96 -16.70 18.16
C ASP A 545 -13.55 -16.14 17.88
N LEU A 546 -13.49 -14.82 17.76
CA LEU A 546 -12.24 -14.10 17.96
C LEU A 546 -11.77 -14.29 19.41
N GLY A 547 -10.46 -14.37 19.60
CA GLY A 547 -9.83 -14.41 20.92
C GLY A 547 -10.16 -13.17 21.77
N PRO A 548 -9.78 -13.18 23.06
CA PRO A 548 -10.08 -12.09 23.98
C PRO A 548 -9.50 -10.74 23.49
N ASP A 549 -10.30 -9.69 23.60
CA ASP A 549 -9.92 -8.32 23.20
C ASP A 549 -8.70 -7.82 24.00
N VAL A 550 -7.86 -7.00 23.37
CA VAL A 550 -6.70 -6.42 24.06
C VAL A 550 -7.15 -5.37 25.08
N ALA A 551 -6.47 -5.33 26.24
CA ALA A 551 -6.92 -4.79 27.54
C ALA A 551 -7.84 -5.71 28.36
N CYS A 552 -8.23 -6.85 27.79
CA CYS A 552 -9.04 -7.87 28.45
C CYS A 552 -8.34 -9.24 28.46
N LEU A 553 -7.70 -9.61 29.56
CA LEU A 553 -7.13 -10.95 29.68
C LEU A 553 -8.23 -11.94 30.08
N ASP A 554 -8.44 -13.00 29.29
CA ASP A 554 -9.46 -14.03 29.49
C ASP A 554 -10.86 -13.44 29.78
N PHE A 555 -11.31 -12.54 28.90
CA PHE A 555 -12.59 -11.80 29.03
C PHE A 555 -12.73 -11.02 30.35
N SER A 556 -11.62 -10.67 31.00
CA SER A 556 -11.60 -9.92 32.26
C SER A 556 -10.86 -8.60 32.14
N CYS A 557 -11.45 -7.54 32.69
CA CYS A 557 -10.84 -6.22 32.72
C CYS A 557 -9.67 -6.22 33.71
N VAL A 558 -8.46 -6.03 33.21
CA VAL A 558 -7.21 -6.05 33.99
C VAL A 558 -6.49 -4.71 33.88
N ASN A 559 -5.59 -4.44 34.83
CA ASN A 559 -4.69 -3.30 34.70
C ASN A 559 -3.69 -3.54 33.55
N SER A 560 -3.36 -2.49 32.79
CA SER A 560 -2.44 -2.55 31.65
C SER A 560 -1.04 -3.08 31.99
N SER A 561 -0.61 -2.99 33.25
CA SER A 561 0.60 -3.66 33.74
C SER A 561 0.61 -5.18 33.55
N ALA A 562 -0.54 -5.83 33.38
CA ALA A 562 -0.64 -7.26 33.06
C ALA A 562 -0.34 -7.59 31.58
N LEU A 563 -0.27 -6.59 30.70
CA LEU A 563 0.11 -6.73 29.29
C LEU A 563 1.61 -6.45 29.04
N LEU A 564 2.27 -5.74 29.97
CA LEU A 564 3.69 -5.46 29.86
C LEU A 564 4.49 -6.78 29.88
N PRO A 565 5.41 -7.01 28.92
CA PRO A 565 6.29 -8.17 28.97
C PRO A 565 7.15 -8.15 30.24
N ALA A 566 7.64 -9.33 30.66
CA ALA A 566 8.62 -9.46 31.74
C ALA A 566 10.04 -9.03 31.28
N SER A 567 10.15 -7.85 30.67
CA SER A 567 11.35 -7.27 30.09
C SER A 567 11.78 -6.02 30.84
N ASP A 568 13.09 -5.86 31.08
CA ASP A 568 13.67 -4.73 31.84
C ASP A 568 13.76 -3.40 31.06
N CYS A 569 12.97 -3.21 30.00
CA CYS A 569 12.97 -1.99 29.20
C CYS A 569 11.86 -1.04 29.64
N ASP A 570 12.26 0.13 30.17
CA ASP A 570 11.40 1.27 30.41
C ASP A 570 11.89 2.48 29.62
N ALA A 571 10.97 3.24 29.01
CA ALA A 571 11.32 4.36 28.14
C ALA A 571 12.08 5.48 28.89
N ARG A 572 11.83 5.69 30.20
CA ARG A 572 12.48 6.73 31.00
C ARG A 572 13.79 6.25 31.61
N ALA A 573 13.84 5.02 32.12
CA ALA A 573 15.00 4.47 32.82
C ALA A 573 16.00 3.78 31.89
N THR A 574 15.52 2.98 30.93
CA THR A 574 16.37 2.19 30.02
C THR A 574 16.69 2.97 28.74
N CYS A 575 15.71 3.70 28.20
CA CYS A 575 15.89 4.54 27.01
C CYS A 575 16.12 6.04 27.33
N ASN A 576 16.48 6.37 28.57
CA ASN A 576 16.83 7.71 29.07
C ASN A 576 15.79 8.83 28.77
N GLY A 577 14.54 8.50 28.44
CA GLY A 577 13.51 9.45 28.02
C GLY A 577 13.72 10.00 26.60
N HIS A 578 14.51 9.32 25.77
CA HIS A 578 14.92 9.71 24.42
C HIS A 578 14.66 8.60 23.38
N GLY A 579 13.61 7.82 23.61
CA GLY A 579 13.18 6.73 22.74
C GLY A 579 12.05 5.90 23.36
N VAL A 580 11.62 4.89 22.62
CA VAL A 580 10.59 3.91 23.04
C VAL A 580 11.15 2.49 23.03
N CYS A 581 10.63 1.63 23.90
CA CYS A 581 10.97 0.21 23.87
C CYS A 581 10.22 -0.50 22.74
N ASN A 582 10.94 -1.27 21.91
CA ASN A 582 10.33 -2.15 20.91
C ASN A 582 9.91 -3.50 21.52
N ASN A 583 9.28 -4.34 20.70
CA ASN A 583 8.80 -5.68 21.03
C ASN A 583 9.89 -6.68 21.46
N LEU A 584 11.18 -6.40 21.23
CA LEU A 584 12.30 -7.17 21.76
C LEU A 584 12.85 -6.64 23.10
N GLY A 585 12.34 -5.50 23.59
CA GLY A 585 12.89 -4.82 24.77
C GLY A 585 14.17 -4.02 24.49
N HIS A 586 14.44 -3.67 23.24
CA HIS A 586 15.49 -2.74 22.84
C HIS A 586 14.93 -1.33 22.64
N CYS A 587 15.76 -0.30 22.84
CA CYS A 587 15.36 1.07 22.61
C CYS A 587 15.43 1.46 21.12
N HIS A 588 14.32 2.00 20.61
CA HIS A 588 14.26 2.77 19.38
C HIS A 588 14.38 4.26 19.73
N CYS A 589 15.53 4.86 19.45
CA CYS A 589 15.87 6.21 19.89
C CYS A 589 15.34 7.31 18.98
N ASP A 590 15.02 8.45 19.59
CA ASP A 590 14.64 9.69 18.89
C ASP A 590 15.81 10.24 18.05
N ASN A 591 15.49 11.03 17.03
CA ASN A 591 16.49 11.72 16.21
C ASN A 591 17.41 12.58 17.09
N GLY A 592 18.72 12.45 16.86
CA GLY A 592 19.76 13.07 17.69
C GLY A 592 20.28 12.17 18.83
N TRP A 593 19.68 11.02 19.11
CA TRP A 593 20.14 10.05 20.14
C TRP A 593 20.55 8.71 19.53
N GLY A 594 21.38 7.93 20.22
CA GLY A 594 21.97 6.69 19.71
C GLY A 594 21.58 5.45 20.53
N PRO A 595 21.22 4.32 19.88
CA PRO A 595 21.09 3.04 20.58
C PRO A 595 22.45 2.58 21.15
N PRO A 596 22.48 1.70 22.17
CA PRO A 596 21.37 0.87 22.67
C PRO A 596 20.45 1.53 23.72
N PHE A 597 20.87 2.60 24.40
CA PHE A 597 20.16 3.16 25.57
C PHE A 597 19.67 4.60 25.37
N CYS A 598 19.92 5.21 24.22
CA CYS A 598 19.63 6.63 23.96
C CYS A 598 20.30 7.57 24.98
N ASP A 599 21.45 7.17 25.57
CA ASP A 599 22.23 7.91 26.56
C ASP A 599 23.22 8.91 25.91
N ARG A 600 23.41 8.81 24.60
CA ARG A 600 24.42 9.55 23.83
C ARG A 600 23.84 10.12 22.56
N SER A 601 24.42 11.22 22.09
CA SER A 601 24.09 11.77 20.77
C SER A 601 24.35 10.76 19.66
N GLY A 602 23.40 10.61 18.75
CA GLY A 602 23.40 9.60 17.70
C GLY A 602 22.41 9.91 16.57
N ARG A 603 22.15 8.92 15.73
CA ARG A 603 21.40 9.07 14.47
C ARG A 603 19.95 8.58 14.55
N GLY A 604 19.38 8.46 15.75
CA GLY A 604 18.07 7.85 16.01
C GLY A 604 18.00 6.36 15.64
N GLY A 605 16.81 5.78 15.77
CA GLY A 605 16.51 4.40 15.41
C GLY A 605 16.96 3.37 16.45
N SER A 606 16.93 2.09 16.09
CA SER A 606 17.29 0.97 16.98
C SER A 606 18.52 0.21 16.47
N GLN A 607 19.06 -0.68 17.30
CA GLN A 607 19.98 -1.74 16.88
C GLN A 607 19.33 -2.67 15.84
N ASP A 608 18.01 -2.84 15.93
CA ASP A 608 17.25 -3.81 15.12
C ASP A 608 16.70 -3.17 13.83
N SER A 609 16.10 -1.97 13.93
CA SER A 609 15.43 -1.26 12.83
C SER A 609 16.34 -0.30 12.03
N GLY A 610 17.64 -0.28 12.34
CA GLY A 610 18.63 0.61 11.71
C GLY A 610 18.61 2.06 12.23
N PRO A 611 19.62 2.87 11.83
CA PRO A 611 19.71 4.28 12.23
C PRO A 611 18.66 5.13 11.52
N ALA A 612 18.06 6.13 12.17
CA ALA A 612 17.04 6.98 11.54
C ALA A 612 17.60 8.05 10.58
N GLU A 613 18.88 8.41 10.70
CA GLU A 613 19.52 9.47 9.88
C GLU A 613 20.64 8.96 8.95
N ILE A 614 20.67 9.55 7.75
CA ILE A 614 21.70 9.32 6.73
C ILE A 614 23.04 9.96 7.12
N ASP A 615 24.12 9.19 7.02
CA ASP A 615 25.47 9.71 7.26
C ASP A 615 25.98 10.56 6.09
N PHE A 616 26.06 11.89 6.30
CA PHE A 616 26.65 12.82 5.35
C PHE A 616 28.15 13.08 5.57
N SER A 617 28.77 12.47 6.59
CA SER A 617 30.14 12.78 7.04
C SER A 617 31.18 12.56 5.94
N LEU A 618 31.08 11.46 5.18
CA LEU A 618 31.99 11.16 4.07
C LEU A 618 31.87 12.20 2.94
N ARG A 619 30.64 12.56 2.56
CA ARG A 619 30.39 13.60 1.53
C ARG A 619 30.95 14.94 1.98
N ASN A 620 30.68 15.34 3.22
CA ASN A 620 31.12 16.61 3.78
C ASN A 620 32.65 16.64 3.91
N GLY A 621 33.28 15.54 4.33
CA GLY A 621 34.73 15.40 4.37
C GLY A 621 35.39 15.51 2.99
N LEU A 622 34.83 14.85 1.97
CA LEU A 622 35.29 14.98 0.59
C LEU A 622 35.13 16.41 0.04
N LEU A 623 34.00 17.08 0.33
CA LEU A 623 33.79 18.47 -0.06
C LEU A 623 34.81 19.41 0.62
N ILE A 624 35.08 19.24 1.92
CA ILE A 624 36.12 20.00 2.62
C ILE A 624 37.50 19.71 2.02
N PHE A 625 37.82 18.46 1.70
CA PHE A 625 39.09 18.09 1.09
C PHE A 625 39.28 18.75 -0.30
N PHE A 626 38.29 18.64 -1.20
CA PHE A 626 38.40 19.17 -2.55
C PHE A 626 38.20 20.69 -2.67
N LEU A 627 37.41 21.32 -1.79
CA LEU A 627 37.12 22.77 -1.85
C LEU A 627 38.02 23.61 -0.95
N LEU A 628 38.65 23.04 0.08
CA LEU A 628 39.50 23.76 1.02
C LEU A 628 40.94 23.22 1.01
N VAL A 629 41.14 21.91 1.22
CA VAL A 629 42.51 21.36 1.36
C VAL A 629 43.28 21.40 0.04
N VAL A 630 42.69 20.93 -1.07
CA VAL A 630 43.34 20.93 -2.39
C VAL A 630 43.67 22.35 -2.88
N PRO A 631 42.76 23.35 -2.85
CA PRO A 631 43.09 24.72 -3.24
C PRO A 631 44.16 25.38 -2.36
N VAL A 632 44.18 25.09 -1.05
CA VAL A 632 45.26 25.56 -0.16
C VAL A 632 46.60 24.92 -0.52
N LEU A 633 46.66 23.62 -0.81
CA LEU A 633 47.89 22.95 -1.28
C LEU A 633 48.37 23.51 -2.63
N VAL A 634 47.45 23.80 -3.56
CA VAL A 634 47.77 24.48 -4.84
C VAL A 634 48.29 25.90 -4.60
N LEU A 635 47.68 26.67 -3.70
CA LEU A 635 48.17 28.00 -3.33
C LEU A 635 49.55 27.96 -2.69
N VAL A 636 49.80 27.02 -1.76
CA VAL A 636 51.11 26.84 -1.10
C VAL A 636 52.18 26.43 -2.11
N THR A 637 51.88 25.49 -3.01
CA THR A 637 52.83 25.08 -4.06
C THR A 637 53.09 26.20 -5.07
N LEU A 638 52.09 26.99 -5.45
CA LEU A 638 52.27 28.20 -6.26
C LEU A 638 53.09 29.27 -5.52
N LEU A 639 52.91 29.45 -4.22
CA LEU A 639 53.70 30.36 -3.39
C LEU A 639 55.16 29.93 -3.30
N LEU A 640 55.41 28.63 -3.08
CA LEU A 640 56.76 28.06 -3.10
C LEU A 640 57.41 28.24 -4.49
N LEU A 641 56.69 27.90 -5.57
CA LEU A 641 57.17 28.13 -6.94
C LEU A 641 57.42 29.62 -7.22
N PHE A 642 56.62 30.53 -6.68
CA PHE A 642 56.85 31.97 -6.80
C PHE A 642 58.09 32.42 -6.02
N VAL A 643 58.30 31.93 -4.79
CA VAL A 643 59.50 32.24 -3.99
C VAL A 643 60.76 31.68 -4.64
N PHE A 644 60.77 30.40 -5.06
CA PHE A 644 61.91 29.80 -5.77
C PHE A 644 62.16 30.44 -7.15
N ARG A 645 61.12 30.88 -7.87
CA ARG A 645 61.31 31.69 -9.10
C ARG A 645 61.77 33.11 -8.81
N ARG A 646 61.47 33.68 -7.65
CA ARG A 646 61.88 35.05 -7.27
C ARG A 646 63.39 35.15 -7.02
N GLU A 647 64.03 34.10 -6.51
CA GLU A 647 65.50 34.03 -6.49
C GLU A 647 66.10 33.91 -7.89
N SER A 648 65.43 33.19 -8.81
CA SER A 648 65.88 33.00 -10.20
C SER A 648 65.63 34.19 -11.14
N MET A 649 64.78 35.16 -10.78
CA MET A 649 64.28 36.23 -11.66
C MET A 649 64.71 37.66 -11.26
N THR A 650 65.68 37.83 -10.37
CA THR A 650 66.27 39.14 -10.03
C THR A 650 67.25 39.68 -11.09
N GLY A 651 67.14 39.21 -12.34
CA GLY A 651 68.12 39.42 -13.39
C GLY A 651 67.57 39.59 -14.80
N CYS A 652 66.52 40.41 -15.00
CA CYS A 652 66.34 41.21 -16.25
C CYS A 652 65.17 42.21 -16.21
N VAL A 653 65.47 43.50 -16.49
CA VAL A 653 64.65 44.46 -17.27
C VAL A 653 63.17 44.60 -16.86
N GLN A 654 62.73 45.53 -16.00
CA GLN A 654 62.81 47.00 -16.10
C GLN A 654 62.55 47.63 -17.49
N ARG A 655 61.26 47.87 -17.83
CA ARG A 655 60.64 48.95 -18.66
C ARG A 655 59.21 48.49 -19.03
N ARG A 656 58.11 49.26 -18.97
CA ARG A 656 57.85 50.71 -18.84
C ARG A 656 56.56 51.00 -18.00
N LYS A 657 56.21 52.28 -17.83
CA LYS A 657 55.22 52.88 -16.89
C LYS A 657 53.72 52.79 -17.31
N PRO A 658 52.77 53.08 -16.39
CA PRO A 658 51.31 53.01 -16.59
C PRO A 658 50.60 54.38 -16.85
N GLY A 659 49.32 54.32 -17.24
CA GLY A 659 48.30 55.40 -17.23
C GLY A 659 46.90 54.78 -17.42
N ALA A 660 45.91 55.02 -16.54
CA ALA A 660 44.96 56.15 -16.51
C ALA A 660 43.97 56.12 -17.72
N SER A 661 42.80 55.47 -17.59
CA SER A 661 41.50 56.01 -17.11
C SER A 661 40.80 56.96 -18.09
N ASP A 662 39.77 56.48 -18.81
CA ASP A 662 38.35 56.86 -18.59
C ASP A 662 37.38 56.26 -19.64
N ARG A 663 36.07 56.44 -19.41
CA ARG A 663 34.95 55.74 -20.08
C ARG A 663 34.32 56.51 -21.25
N LEU A 664 33.77 55.73 -22.19
CA LEU A 664 32.58 55.99 -23.03
C LEU A 664 32.60 57.16 -24.06
N ARG A 665 32.48 56.81 -25.36
CA ARG A 665 31.20 56.92 -26.12
C ARG A 665 31.25 56.34 -27.54
N TYR A 666 30.14 55.68 -27.90
CA TYR A 666 29.44 55.60 -29.21
C TYR A 666 30.21 55.46 -30.54
N GLY A 667 29.78 54.46 -31.33
CA GLY A 667 29.25 54.76 -32.67
C GLY A 667 29.78 53.93 -33.85
N GLU A 668 28.87 53.15 -34.44
CA GLU A 668 28.82 52.79 -35.87
C GLU A 668 29.87 51.81 -36.45
N LEU A 669 29.36 50.88 -37.28
CA LEU A 669 30.13 49.85 -37.98
C LEU A 669 29.29 49.43 -39.19
N ASP A 670 29.83 49.52 -40.40
CA ASP A 670 29.03 49.24 -41.60
C ASP A 670 29.83 48.68 -42.79
N TYR A 671 29.13 47.80 -43.51
CA TYR A 671 29.16 47.54 -44.94
C TYR A 671 30.14 46.55 -45.65
N TRP A 672 29.49 45.81 -46.56
CA TRP A 672 29.89 45.02 -47.74
C TRP A 672 30.33 43.56 -47.53
N ASN A 673 29.94 42.61 -48.40
CA ASN A 673 28.70 42.31 -49.16
C ASN A 673 28.94 40.99 -49.91
N ASP A 674 27.91 40.31 -50.43
CA ASP A 674 27.98 39.63 -51.74
C ASP A 674 26.62 39.02 -52.16
N ALA A 675 26.26 39.15 -53.45
CA ALA A 675 25.05 38.59 -54.06
C ALA A 675 25.17 38.49 -55.61
N VAL A 676 24.77 37.34 -56.19
CA VAL A 676 24.74 36.97 -57.63
C VAL A 676 23.76 35.77 -57.78
N ASP A 677 22.84 35.58 -58.73
CA ASP A 677 22.34 36.35 -59.89
C ASP A 677 20.81 36.09 -60.10
N ALA A 678 20.22 36.54 -61.21
CA ALA A 678 18.85 36.23 -61.70
C ALA A 678 18.87 35.46 -63.06
N PRO A 679 17.73 34.99 -63.66
CA PRO A 679 16.74 35.87 -64.34
C PRO A 679 15.25 35.38 -64.37
N GLY A 680 14.32 36.20 -64.92
CA GLY A 680 12.91 35.82 -65.30
C GLY A 680 12.73 35.56 -66.82
N PRO A 681 11.53 35.62 -67.47
CA PRO A 681 10.17 35.99 -66.99
C PRO A 681 8.91 35.17 -67.53
N VAL A 682 7.72 35.30 -66.87
CA VAL A 682 6.30 35.55 -67.36
C VAL A 682 5.79 34.96 -68.73
N PRO A 683 4.49 34.54 -68.98
CA PRO A 683 3.35 34.04 -68.16
C PRO A 683 2.48 32.86 -68.77
N GLN A 684 1.34 32.56 -68.10
CA GLN A 684 0.01 32.10 -68.63
C GLN A 684 -0.40 30.60 -68.87
N ALA A 685 -1.55 30.27 -68.23
CA ALA A 685 -2.73 29.55 -68.73
C ALA A 685 -2.90 28.01 -68.60
N GLY A 686 -3.97 27.61 -67.87
CA GLY A 686 -4.63 26.28 -67.90
C GLY A 686 -4.13 25.27 -66.85
N LEU A 687 -4.95 24.51 -66.12
CA LEU A 687 -6.40 24.24 -66.22
C LEU A 687 -7.04 24.04 -64.82
N GLN A 688 -8.37 23.87 -64.76
CA GLN A 688 -9.18 23.94 -63.53
C GLN A 688 -9.20 22.65 -62.69
N SER A 689 -9.35 22.79 -61.36
CA SER A 689 -10.22 21.89 -60.58
C SER A 689 -10.81 22.56 -59.33
N VAL A 690 -12.12 22.82 -59.38
CA VAL A 690 -13.14 22.88 -58.30
C VAL A 690 -12.72 23.29 -56.87
N PRO A 691 -13.34 24.32 -56.25
CA PRO A 691 -13.07 24.69 -54.86
C PRO A 691 -13.61 23.65 -53.88
N ARG A 692 -12.80 23.30 -52.87
CA ARG A 692 -13.32 22.77 -51.60
C ARG A 692 -13.49 23.92 -50.60
N PRO A 693 -14.51 23.87 -49.73
CA PRO A 693 -14.87 25.01 -48.89
C PRO A 693 -13.79 25.29 -47.85
N ALA A 694 -13.51 26.56 -47.62
CA ALA A 694 -12.77 26.98 -46.45
C ALA A 694 -13.55 26.56 -45.18
N PRO A 695 -12.94 25.84 -44.22
CA PRO A 695 -13.60 25.58 -42.95
C PRO A 695 -13.77 26.90 -42.18
N PRO A 696 -14.80 27.03 -41.32
CA PRO A 696 -15.16 28.31 -40.73
C PRO A 696 -14.04 28.88 -39.87
N GLN A 697 -13.80 30.20 -39.99
CA GLN A 697 -12.98 30.93 -39.00
C GLN A 697 -13.78 31.11 -37.70
N GLY A 698 -13.74 30.09 -36.84
CA GLY A 698 -14.06 30.21 -35.42
C GLY A 698 -12.82 30.53 -34.59
N PRO A 699 -12.96 31.15 -33.40
CA PRO A 699 -11.84 31.57 -32.55
C PRO A 699 -11.26 30.41 -31.73
N GLY A 700 -10.83 29.34 -32.38
CA GLY A 700 -10.34 28.12 -31.74
C GLY A 700 -8.86 27.82 -32.02
N SER A 701 -8.14 27.25 -31.04
CA SER A 701 -6.73 26.88 -31.17
C SER A 701 -6.44 26.05 -32.43
N THR A 702 -5.56 26.58 -33.29
CA THR A 702 -5.06 25.89 -34.50
C THR A 702 -4.35 24.58 -34.15
N LEU A 703 -3.69 24.53 -32.99
CA LEU A 703 -3.03 23.35 -32.47
C LEU A 703 -4.05 22.25 -32.10
N ALA A 704 -5.12 22.59 -31.38
CA ALA A 704 -6.18 21.63 -31.03
C ALA A 704 -6.90 21.06 -32.27
N ARG A 705 -7.17 21.90 -33.28
CA ARG A 705 -7.74 21.45 -34.57
C ARG A 705 -6.80 20.48 -35.31
N THR A 706 -5.49 20.74 -35.28
CA THR A 706 -4.49 19.89 -35.93
C THR A 706 -4.41 18.51 -35.30
N VAL A 707 -4.46 18.42 -33.96
CA VAL A 707 -4.48 17.13 -33.26
C VAL A 707 -5.81 16.41 -33.39
N SER A 708 -6.95 17.10 -33.39
CA SER A 708 -8.25 16.49 -33.71
C SER A 708 -8.24 15.82 -35.11
N ALA A 709 -7.63 16.46 -36.12
CA ALA A 709 -7.45 15.86 -37.44
C ALA A 709 -6.50 14.63 -37.44
N ARG A 710 -5.42 14.65 -36.63
CA ARG A 710 -4.52 13.48 -36.48
C ARG A 710 -5.18 12.33 -35.72
N ALA A 711 -6.00 12.62 -34.71
CA ALA A 711 -6.80 11.64 -33.99
C ALA A 711 -7.82 10.97 -34.91
N ALA A 712 -8.53 11.74 -35.73
CA ALA A 712 -9.44 11.20 -36.75
C ALA A 712 -8.70 10.28 -37.75
N GLY A 713 -7.46 10.63 -38.14
CA GLY A 713 -6.60 9.77 -38.96
C GLY A 713 -6.15 8.46 -38.31
N ARG A 714 -6.28 8.32 -36.98
CA ARG A 714 -6.09 7.07 -36.21
C ARG A 714 -7.42 6.36 -35.89
N GLY A 715 -8.55 6.82 -36.44
CA GLY A 715 -9.87 6.26 -36.14
C GLY A 715 -10.47 6.68 -34.80
N TRP A 716 -9.91 7.70 -34.13
CA TRP A 716 -10.43 8.20 -32.85
C TRP A 716 -11.51 9.25 -33.07
N ARG A 717 -12.61 9.17 -32.32
CA ARG A 717 -13.64 10.22 -32.25
C ARG A 717 -13.11 11.33 -31.36
N SER A 718 -13.10 12.57 -31.84
CA SER A 718 -12.55 13.70 -31.06
C SER A 718 -13.41 14.95 -31.17
N THR A 719 -13.43 15.75 -30.10
CA THR A 719 -14.13 17.05 -30.07
C THR A 719 -13.29 18.07 -29.32
N VAL A 720 -13.33 19.34 -29.74
CA VAL A 720 -12.60 20.43 -29.10
C VAL A 720 -13.59 21.35 -28.39
N MET A 721 -13.51 21.37 -27.07
CA MET A 721 -14.35 22.17 -26.18
C MET A 721 -13.63 23.49 -25.87
N HIS A 722 -13.85 24.50 -26.72
CA HIS A 722 -13.38 25.86 -26.48
C HIS A 722 -14.23 26.52 -25.39
N TYR A 723 -13.62 26.83 -24.23
CA TYR A 723 -14.36 27.38 -23.09
C TYR A 723 -15.01 28.73 -23.40
N ASP A 724 -14.34 29.58 -24.19
CA ASP A 724 -14.84 30.89 -24.63
C ASP A 724 -16.05 30.81 -25.59
N ALA A 725 -16.31 29.64 -26.18
CA ALA A 725 -17.49 29.38 -27.03
C ALA A 725 -18.65 28.72 -26.27
N LEU A 726 -18.33 28.00 -25.18
CA LEU A 726 -19.28 27.27 -24.33
C LEU A 726 -19.82 28.13 -23.18
N ILE A 727 -19.00 29.05 -22.66
CA ILE A 727 -19.37 30.00 -21.61
C ILE A 727 -19.82 31.33 -22.24
N PRO A 728 -21.04 31.83 -21.94
CA PRO A 728 -21.50 33.13 -22.43
C PRO A 728 -20.61 34.31 -22.01
N GLN A 729 -20.37 35.25 -22.92
CA GLN A 729 -19.47 36.40 -22.70
C GLN A 729 -19.82 37.22 -21.44
N HIS A 730 -21.10 37.34 -21.07
CA HIS A 730 -21.53 38.08 -19.88
C HIS A 730 -21.01 37.50 -18.56
N ALA A 731 -20.62 36.21 -18.52
CA ALA A 731 -20.03 35.58 -17.33
C ALA A 731 -18.65 36.15 -16.96
N PHE A 732 -17.95 36.75 -17.94
CA PHE A 732 -16.63 37.34 -17.79
C PHE A 732 -16.70 38.84 -17.43
N HIS A 733 -17.88 39.47 -17.50
CA HIS A 733 -18.07 40.86 -17.09
C HIS A 733 -17.99 40.98 -15.55
N ARG A 734 -17.42 42.10 -15.06
CA ARG A 734 -17.38 42.39 -13.63
C ARG A 734 -18.73 42.97 -13.19
N LYS A 735 -19.42 42.27 -12.28
CA LYS A 735 -20.55 42.84 -11.53
C LYS A 735 -20.02 43.59 -10.32
N VAL A 736 -20.56 44.77 -10.06
CA VAL A 736 -20.36 45.52 -8.80
C VAL A 736 -21.46 45.07 -7.85
N LEU A 737 -21.09 44.49 -6.72
CA LEU A 737 -22.00 44.12 -5.64
C LEU A 737 -22.30 45.33 -4.75
N GLU A 738 -23.34 45.24 -3.91
CA GLU A 738 -23.81 46.34 -3.07
C GLU A 738 -22.73 46.86 -2.10
N ASP A 739 -21.82 46.00 -1.65
CA ASP A 739 -20.61 46.34 -0.88
C ASP A 739 -19.45 46.96 -1.71
N ASN A 740 -19.75 47.46 -2.92
CA ASN A 740 -18.79 48.05 -3.86
C ASN A 740 -17.64 47.10 -4.29
N THR A 741 -17.83 45.79 -4.12
CA THR A 741 -16.87 44.75 -4.50
C THR A 741 -17.11 44.28 -5.93
N GLN A 742 -16.05 44.14 -6.72
CA GLN A 742 -16.12 43.66 -8.11
C GLN A 742 -15.90 42.15 -8.17
N GLN A 743 -16.90 41.39 -8.66
CA GLN A 743 -16.81 39.94 -8.84
C GLN A 743 -17.21 39.52 -10.25
N THR A 744 -16.52 38.51 -10.79
CA THR A 744 -16.81 37.88 -12.08
C THR A 744 -17.36 36.47 -11.86
N GLU A 745 -18.39 36.07 -12.61
CA GLU A 745 -19.11 34.81 -12.36
C GLU A 745 -18.49 33.60 -13.07
N TRP A 746 -17.56 33.77 -14.02
CA TRP A 746 -16.99 32.70 -14.88
C TRP A 746 -16.56 31.40 -14.17
N LYS A 747 -16.17 31.46 -12.88
CA LYS A 747 -15.83 30.27 -12.09
C LYS A 747 -17.01 29.28 -11.99
N LEU A 748 -18.21 29.82 -11.75
CA LEU A 748 -19.44 29.03 -11.67
C LEU A 748 -19.79 28.39 -13.03
N TYR A 749 -19.54 29.12 -14.11
CA TYR A 749 -19.78 28.67 -15.47
C TYR A 749 -18.80 27.56 -15.91
N ARG A 750 -17.52 27.66 -15.53
CA ARG A 750 -16.54 26.56 -15.67
C ARG A 750 -17.00 25.29 -14.95
N GLN A 751 -17.51 25.43 -13.72
CA GLN A 751 -18.03 24.29 -12.95
C GLN A 751 -19.24 23.64 -13.63
N SER A 752 -20.17 24.45 -14.18
CA SER A 752 -21.29 23.94 -14.98
C SER A 752 -20.85 23.19 -16.24
N LEU A 753 -19.74 23.59 -16.89
CA LEU A 753 -19.20 22.85 -18.04
C LEU A 753 -18.64 21.48 -17.63
N LEU A 754 -17.92 21.40 -16.51
CA LEU A 754 -17.46 20.10 -15.97
C LEU A 754 -18.63 19.18 -15.61
N GLN A 755 -19.75 19.72 -15.12
CA GLN A 755 -20.99 18.96 -14.89
C GLN A 755 -21.64 18.45 -16.19
N CYS A 756 -21.55 19.21 -17.29
CA CYS A 756 -21.99 18.74 -18.61
C CYS A 756 -21.13 17.57 -19.09
N ILE A 757 -19.80 17.67 -18.94
CA ILE A 757 -18.86 16.58 -19.27
C ILE A 757 -19.13 15.35 -18.40
N GLU A 758 -19.34 15.51 -17.09
CA GLU A 758 -19.74 14.41 -16.20
C GLU A 758 -21.06 13.75 -16.65
N SER A 759 -22.05 14.55 -17.08
CA SER A 759 -23.33 14.03 -17.57
C SER A 759 -23.16 13.18 -18.84
N PHE A 760 -22.33 13.62 -19.79
CA PHE A 760 -21.98 12.85 -20.97
C PHE A 760 -21.22 11.55 -20.62
N LEU A 761 -20.22 11.62 -19.74
CA LEU A 761 -19.44 10.44 -19.32
C LEU A 761 -20.29 9.36 -18.61
N ARG A 762 -21.41 9.73 -17.99
CA ARG A 762 -22.38 8.77 -17.39
C ARG A 762 -23.23 8.03 -18.42
N ASN A 763 -23.54 8.66 -19.57
CA ASN A 763 -24.40 8.12 -20.62
C ASN A 763 -23.87 8.51 -22.01
N PRO A 764 -22.75 7.92 -22.46
CA PRO A 764 -22.00 8.40 -23.62
C PRO A 764 -22.70 8.21 -24.98
N ASP A 765 -23.83 7.50 -25.02
CA ASP A 765 -24.62 7.23 -26.24
C ASP A 765 -25.86 8.13 -26.38
N VAL A 766 -26.12 9.03 -25.40
CA VAL A 766 -27.32 9.88 -25.38
C VAL A 766 -26.94 11.34 -25.59
N VAL A 767 -27.59 12.01 -26.54
CA VAL A 767 -27.52 13.49 -26.66
C VAL A 767 -28.26 14.10 -25.47
N SER A 768 -27.53 14.46 -24.42
CA SER A 768 -28.06 15.21 -23.28
C SER A 768 -27.94 16.73 -23.47
N ASP A 769 -29.01 17.44 -23.14
CA ASP A 769 -28.95 18.89 -22.94
C ASP A 769 -28.15 19.22 -21.68
N PRO A 770 -27.48 20.40 -21.63
CA PRO A 770 -26.68 20.78 -20.47
C PRO A 770 -27.56 20.87 -19.21
N PRO A 771 -27.12 20.38 -18.03
CA PRO A 771 -27.93 20.39 -16.80
C PRO A 771 -28.37 21.78 -16.34
N ASP A 772 -27.65 22.82 -16.75
CA ASP A 772 -27.98 24.23 -16.52
C ASP A 772 -27.91 25.01 -17.85
N PRO A 773 -29.00 25.04 -18.65
CA PRO A 773 -29.03 25.72 -19.94
C PRO A 773 -29.00 27.25 -19.82
N GLY A 774 -29.07 27.81 -18.61
CA GLY A 774 -28.85 29.24 -18.37
C GLY A 774 -27.37 29.62 -18.28
N ARG A 775 -26.48 28.65 -18.06
CA ARG A 775 -25.03 28.88 -17.87
C ARG A 775 -24.15 28.33 -18.99
N ILE A 776 -24.60 27.35 -19.76
CA ILE A 776 -23.82 26.80 -20.88
C ILE A 776 -24.55 27.06 -22.20
N ASN A 777 -23.81 27.46 -23.24
CA ASN A 777 -24.35 27.60 -24.59
C ASN A 777 -24.76 26.22 -25.14
N ALA A 778 -26.06 25.91 -25.04
CA ALA A 778 -26.62 24.62 -25.42
C ALA A 778 -26.41 24.28 -26.91
N GLU A 779 -26.36 25.27 -27.82
CA GLU A 779 -26.06 25.01 -29.23
C GLU A 779 -24.59 24.60 -29.41
N ALA A 780 -23.66 25.32 -28.78
CA ALA A 780 -22.24 24.97 -28.80
C ALA A 780 -21.99 23.59 -28.17
N TRP A 781 -22.65 23.27 -27.05
CA TRP A 781 -22.60 21.97 -26.39
C TRP A 781 -23.09 20.84 -27.29
N ARG A 782 -24.30 20.96 -27.87
CA ARG A 782 -24.87 19.94 -28.77
C ARG A 782 -23.96 19.65 -29.97
N ARG A 783 -23.33 20.67 -30.56
CA ARG A 783 -22.35 20.47 -31.65
C ARG A 783 -21.13 19.67 -31.20
N CYS A 784 -20.61 19.93 -29.99
CA CYS A 784 -19.47 19.19 -29.45
C CYS A 784 -19.80 17.70 -29.26
N ILE A 785 -20.99 17.39 -28.75
CA ILE A 785 -21.45 16.02 -28.48
C ILE A 785 -21.87 15.27 -29.75
N HIS A 786 -22.55 15.92 -30.71
CA HIS A 786 -22.93 15.29 -31.98
C HIS A 786 -21.71 14.71 -32.72
N THR A 787 -20.59 15.45 -32.72
CA THR A 787 -19.32 15.01 -33.33
C THR A 787 -18.75 13.72 -32.70
N LEU A 788 -19.12 13.40 -31.46
CA LEU A 788 -18.70 12.16 -30.78
C LEU A 788 -19.66 10.98 -31.01
N LEU A 789 -20.86 11.23 -31.52
CA LEU A 789 -21.93 10.24 -31.69
C LEU A 789 -22.15 9.80 -33.15
N GLU A 790 -21.48 10.44 -34.11
CA GLU A 790 -21.58 10.05 -35.52
C GLU A 790 -21.04 8.63 -35.75
N PRO A 791 -21.79 7.76 -36.46
CA PRO A 791 -21.42 6.36 -36.62
C PRO A 791 -20.19 6.20 -37.51
N TYR A 792 -19.13 5.58 -36.96
CA TYR A 792 -17.89 5.34 -37.67
C TYR A 792 -18.00 4.09 -38.58
N PRO A 793 -17.52 4.12 -39.84
CA PRO A 793 -17.83 3.08 -40.83
C PRO A 793 -17.06 1.74 -40.67
N GLN A 794 -16.37 1.52 -39.55
CA GLN A 794 -15.73 0.24 -39.20
C GLN A 794 -16.06 -0.09 -37.74
N GLY A 795 -16.49 -1.32 -37.50
CA GLY A 795 -17.14 -1.73 -36.25
C GLY A 795 -16.22 -1.89 -35.04
N GLU A 796 -16.85 -1.82 -33.86
CA GLU A 796 -16.34 -2.00 -32.49
C GLU A 796 -15.36 -0.92 -31.93
N SER A 797 -15.78 -0.36 -30.78
CA SER A 797 -15.08 0.54 -29.83
C SER A 797 -13.96 1.48 -30.33
N SER A 798 -14.30 2.49 -31.14
CA SER A 798 -13.40 3.62 -31.41
C SER A 798 -13.19 4.53 -30.17
N PRO A 799 -11.93 4.85 -29.78
CA PRO A 799 -11.61 5.73 -28.65
C PRO A 799 -12.21 7.14 -28.77
N ILE A 800 -12.59 7.73 -27.63
CA ILE A 800 -13.11 9.10 -27.54
C ILE A 800 -12.05 10.02 -26.93
N LEU A 801 -11.76 11.13 -27.59
CA LEU A 801 -10.82 12.17 -27.17
C LEU A 801 -11.53 13.51 -26.93
N LEU A 802 -11.56 13.98 -25.68
CA LEU A 802 -12.05 15.30 -25.31
C LEU A 802 -10.86 16.27 -25.18
N LEU A 803 -10.78 17.29 -26.04
CA LEU A 803 -9.77 18.34 -25.97
C LEU A 803 -10.37 19.58 -25.33
N LEU A 804 -9.93 19.92 -24.10
CA LEU A 804 -10.37 21.11 -23.37
C LEU A 804 -9.42 22.27 -23.69
N ASP A 805 -9.92 23.32 -24.37
CA ASP A 805 -9.11 24.48 -24.80
C ASP A 805 -9.46 25.71 -23.96
N ASP A 806 -8.56 26.04 -23.03
CA ASP A 806 -8.70 27.07 -21.99
C ASP A 806 -7.34 27.35 -21.32
N ASN A 807 -7.20 28.49 -20.63
CA ASN A 807 -5.93 28.99 -20.08
C ASN A 807 -5.43 28.28 -18.81
N PHE A 808 -6.31 27.58 -18.07
CA PHE A 808 -6.00 26.75 -16.88
C PHE A 808 -4.88 27.29 -15.95
N TYR A 809 -4.95 28.58 -15.59
CA TYR A 809 -3.89 29.33 -14.88
C TYR A 809 -3.27 28.63 -13.68
N TYR A 810 -4.12 28.09 -12.80
CA TYR A 810 -3.68 27.52 -11.52
C TYR A 810 -3.74 25.98 -11.54
N PRO A 811 -2.85 25.28 -10.81
CA PRO A 811 -2.89 23.83 -10.68
C PRO A 811 -4.24 23.31 -10.18
N SER A 812 -4.98 24.08 -9.37
CA SER A 812 -6.33 23.72 -8.93
C SER A 812 -7.33 23.56 -10.06
N MET A 813 -7.28 24.41 -11.10
CA MET A 813 -8.19 24.31 -12.25
C MET A 813 -7.92 23.03 -13.06
N ARG A 814 -6.65 22.65 -13.19
CA ARG A 814 -6.22 21.42 -13.87
C ARG A 814 -6.54 20.18 -13.02
N TYR A 815 -6.43 20.31 -11.70
CA TYR A 815 -6.77 19.24 -10.74
C TYR A 815 -8.26 18.88 -10.78
N GLU A 816 -9.17 19.83 -10.98
CA GLU A 816 -10.61 19.55 -11.15
C GLU A 816 -10.86 18.62 -12.35
N VAL A 817 -10.18 18.84 -13.48
CA VAL A 817 -10.25 17.97 -14.66
C VAL A 817 -9.62 16.59 -14.38
N HIS A 818 -8.46 16.56 -13.72
CA HIS A 818 -7.83 15.31 -13.28
C HIS A 818 -8.74 14.50 -12.33
N GLN A 819 -9.45 15.16 -11.41
CA GLN A 819 -10.41 14.49 -10.52
C GLN A 819 -11.59 13.89 -11.30
N LEU A 820 -12.13 14.60 -12.29
CA LEU A 820 -13.18 14.08 -13.15
C LEU A 820 -12.69 12.88 -13.98
N ALA A 821 -11.48 12.96 -14.54
CA ALA A 821 -10.85 11.83 -15.24
C ALA A 821 -10.65 10.62 -14.32
N ARG A 822 -10.13 10.83 -13.11
CA ARG A 822 -9.94 9.78 -12.09
C ARG A 822 -11.25 9.13 -11.64
N LYS A 823 -12.33 9.91 -11.52
CA LYS A 823 -13.66 9.44 -11.12
C LYS A 823 -14.27 8.46 -12.12
N TYR A 824 -14.00 8.63 -13.41
CA TYR A 824 -14.52 7.78 -14.49
C TYR A 824 -13.47 6.82 -15.09
N SER A 825 -12.34 6.62 -14.39
CA SER A 825 -11.21 5.82 -14.84
C SER A 825 -10.72 6.14 -16.26
N LEU A 826 -10.58 7.43 -16.56
CA LEU A 826 -10.17 7.93 -17.88
C LEU A 826 -8.65 8.18 -17.94
N GLY A 827 -8.09 8.14 -19.14
CA GLY A 827 -6.76 8.66 -19.43
C GLY A 827 -6.72 10.18 -19.26
N PHE A 828 -5.71 10.69 -18.53
CA PHE A 828 -5.48 12.13 -18.35
C PHE A 828 -4.05 12.49 -18.75
N CYS A 829 -3.93 13.55 -19.54
CA CYS A 829 -2.68 14.23 -19.82
C CYS A 829 -2.95 15.72 -20.12
N GLN A 830 -1.92 16.55 -20.02
CA GLN A 830 -2.01 17.98 -20.28
C GLN A 830 -0.82 18.49 -21.09
N VAL A 831 -1.05 19.52 -21.91
CA VAL A 831 0.00 20.22 -22.66
C VAL A 831 0.08 21.66 -22.18
N PHE A 832 1.28 22.08 -21.81
CA PHE A 832 1.59 23.46 -21.48
C PHE A 832 2.29 24.12 -22.66
N LEU A 833 1.78 25.26 -23.11
CA LEU A 833 2.36 26.04 -24.20
C LEU A 833 3.21 27.15 -23.58
N ASP A 834 4.53 26.93 -23.55
CA ASP A 834 5.48 27.93 -23.09
C ASP A 834 5.72 28.94 -24.22
N CYS A 835 5.50 30.23 -23.96
CA CYS A 835 5.56 31.29 -24.96
C CYS A 835 5.93 32.61 -24.29
N SER A 836 6.92 33.30 -24.84
CA SER A 836 7.33 34.61 -24.32
C SER A 836 6.22 35.66 -24.46
N VAL A 837 6.20 36.64 -23.54
CA VAL A 837 5.21 37.73 -23.53
C VAL A 837 5.31 38.54 -24.82
N GLU A 838 6.52 38.74 -25.32
CA GLU A 838 6.84 39.44 -26.56
C GLU A 838 6.19 38.73 -27.77
N SER A 839 6.32 37.41 -27.85
CA SER A 839 5.66 36.59 -28.89
C SER A 839 4.13 36.61 -28.76
N CYS A 840 3.61 36.58 -27.53
CA CYS A 840 2.17 36.69 -27.26
C CYS A 840 1.60 38.05 -27.69
N SER A 841 2.26 39.17 -27.36
CA SER A 841 1.86 40.51 -27.77
C SER A 841 1.98 40.70 -29.29
N SER A 842 3.06 40.23 -29.93
CA SER A 842 3.21 40.29 -31.39
C SER A 842 2.06 39.57 -32.11
N ARG A 843 1.77 38.32 -31.71
CA ARG A 843 0.65 37.54 -32.28
C ARG A 843 -0.73 38.10 -31.93
N ASN A 844 -0.84 38.87 -30.84
CA ASN A 844 -2.08 39.54 -30.45
C ASN A 844 -2.36 40.77 -31.32
N GLN A 845 -1.33 41.49 -31.76
CA GLN A 845 -1.47 42.62 -32.71
C GLN A 845 -1.98 42.16 -34.09
N GLU A 846 -1.67 40.94 -34.50
CA GLU A 846 -2.17 40.32 -35.74
C GLU A 846 -3.63 39.85 -35.67
N ARG A 847 -4.28 39.90 -34.49
CA ARG A 847 -5.67 39.46 -34.32
C ARG A 847 -6.66 40.50 -34.89
N PRO A 848 -7.81 40.08 -35.46
CA PRO A 848 -8.87 40.99 -35.88
C PRO A 848 -9.40 41.89 -34.73
N HIS A 849 -9.32 41.41 -33.50
CA HIS A 849 -9.63 42.15 -32.28
C HIS A 849 -8.52 41.87 -31.25
N PRO A 850 -7.49 42.73 -31.16
CA PRO A 850 -6.41 42.57 -30.17
C PRO A 850 -6.93 42.70 -28.74
N LEU A 851 -6.42 41.87 -27.84
CA LEU A 851 -6.63 42.02 -26.39
C LEU A 851 -5.75 43.16 -25.83
N PRO A 852 -6.14 43.81 -24.72
CA PRO A 852 -5.28 44.77 -24.03
C PRO A 852 -3.95 44.16 -23.56
N ASP A 853 -2.82 44.87 -23.72
CA ASP A 853 -1.49 44.37 -23.33
C ASP A 853 -1.35 44.19 -21.80
N ASP A 854 -2.04 45.02 -21.00
CA ASP A 854 -2.08 44.87 -19.54
C ASP A 854 -2.78 43.57 -19.11
N LEU A 855 -3.78 43.12 -19.87
CA LEU A 855 -4.40 41.82 -19.68
C LEU A 855 -3.41 40.69 -19.99
N ILE A 856 -2.67 40.76 -21.09
CA ILE A 856 -1.66 39.72 -21.46
C ILE A 856 -0.56 39.64 -20.39
N LEU A 857 -0.06 40.78 -19.92
CA LEU A 857 0.92 40.84 -18.83
C LEU A 857 0.37 40.25 -17.53
N GLU A 858 -0.89 40.49 -17.20
CA GLU A 858 -1.53 39.95 -16.00
C GLU A 858 -1.86 38.45 -16.12
N MET A 859 -2.16 37.96 -17.33
CA MET A 859 -2.27 36.53 -17.63
C MET A 859 -0.93 35.82 -17.44
N ALA A 860 0.16 36.37 -17.99
CA ALA A 860 1.50 35.80 -17.89
C ALA A 860 2.00 35.70 -16.44
N LYS A 861 1.72 36.70 -15.58
CA LYS A 861 2.06 36.66 -14.14
C LYS A 861 1.34 35.57 -13.35
N ARG A 862 0.18 35.10 -13.83
CA ARG A 862 -0.72 34.18 -13.09
C ARG A 862 -0.69 32.75 -13.62
N LEU A 863 -0.05 32.52 -14.76
CA LEU A 863 0.01 31.21 -15.42
C LEU A 863 1.11 30.35 -14.78
N GLU A 864 0.72 29.35 -13.99
CA GLU A 864 1.64 28.43 -13.33
C GLU A 864 1.91 27.19 -14.20
N PRO A 865 3.17 26.91 -14.61
CA PRO A 865 3.50 25.72 -15.37
C PRO A 865 3.29 24.43 -14.55
N PRO A 866 3.08 23.27 -15.21
CA PRO A 866 2.99 21.98 -14.52
C PRO A 866 4.24 21.67 -13.70
N ASN A 867 4.07 21.19 -12.47
CA ASN A 867 5.18 20.85 -11.58
C ASN A 867 5.04 19.42 -11.04
N PRO A 868 5.50 18.39 -11.78
CA PRO A 868 5.35 16.99 -11.38
C PRO A 868 6.14 16.60 -10.12
N GLN A 869 7.11 17.43 -9.68
CA GLN A 869 7.86 17.23 -8.44
C GLN A 869 7.04 17.65 -7.21
N LYS A 870 6.23 18.72 -7.34
CA LYS A 870 5.31 19.19 -6.30
C LYS A 870 3.96 18.46 -6.35
N ASN A 871 3.48 18.16 -7.56
CA ASN A 871 2.17 17.62 -7.86
C ASN A 871 2.32 16.30 -8.62
N ALA A 872 2.35 15.16 -7.93
CA ALA A 872 2.57 13.85 -8.56
C ALA A 872 1.51 13.47 -9.62
N TRP A 873 0.35 14.11 -9.64
CA TRP A 873 -0.70 13.95 -10.65
C TRP A 873 -0.42 14.71 -11.96
N GLU A 874 0.52 15.65 -11.97
CA GLU A 874 0.96 16.38 -13.18
C GLU A 874 2.07 15.63 -13.96
N LYS A 875 2.37 14.36 -13.63
CA LYS A 875 3.40 13.56 -14.34
C LYS A 875 3.15 13.41 -15.83
N ASN A 876 1.88 13.30 -16.27
CA ASN A 876 1.50 13.21 -17.68
C ASN A 876 1.40 14.61 -18.33
N SER A 877 2.45 15.43 -18.21
CA SER A 877 2.51 16.78 -18.79
C SER A 877 3.58 16.88 -19.87
N LEU A 878 3.26 17.51 -20.99
CA LEU A 878 4.23 17.89 -22.03
C LEU A 878 4.30 19.43 -22.12
N THR A 879 5.50 19.99 -22.05
CA THR A 879 5.73 21.41 -22.32
C THR A 879 6.22 21.59 -23.75
N LEU A 880 5.52 22.40 -24.53
CA LEU A 880 5.89 22.76 -25.90
C LEU A 880 6.30 24.23 -25.93
N ASN A 881 7.51 24.51 -26.42
CA ASN A 881 7.93 25.88 -26.69
C ASN A 881 7.23 26.36 -27.97
N ASN A 882 6.27 27.26 -27.80
CA ASN A 882 5.41 27.79 -28.85
C ASN A 882 5.87 29.18 -29.32
N SER A 883 7.15 29.54 -29.12
CA SER A 883 7.72 30.82 -29.61
C SER A 883 7.75 30.88 -31.15
N GLU A 884 7.96 29.74 -31.80
CA GLU A 884 7.79 29.54 -33.25
C GLU A 884 6.50 28.75 -33.55
N SER A 885 6.27 28.34 -34.80
CA SER A 885 5.19 27.43 -35.16
C SER A 885 5.47 26.00 -34.68
N VAL A 886 4.51 25.37 -34.00
CA VAL A 886 4.61 23.99 -33.48
C VAL A 886 5.11 23.01 -34.55
N SER A 887 6.16 22.26 -34.24
CA SER A 887 6.80 21.35 -35.19
C SER A 887 6.04 20.03 -35.37
N GLU A 888 6.30 19.33 -36.48
CA GLU A 888 5.80 17.97 -36.70
C GLU A 888 6.26 17.00 -35.59
N THR A 889 7.46 17.20 -35.05
CA THR A 889 7.99 16.41 -33.92
C THR A 889 7.25 16.67 -32.60
N ASP A 890 6.74 17.89 -32.39
CA ASP A 890 5.94 18.21 -31.19
C ASP A 890 4.52 17.63 -31.29
N LEU A 891 3.93 17.65 -32.49
CA LEU A 891 2.67 16.96 -32.77
C LEU A 891 2.79 15.45 -32.54
N GLN A 892 3.90 14.83 -32.97
CA GLN A 892 4.17 13.41 -32.73
C GLN A 892 4.29 13.09 -31.24
N ARG A 893 5.07 13.87 -30.47
CA ARG A 893 5.19 13.72 -29.00
C ARG A 893 3.85 13.85 -28.28
N TRP A 894 3.00 14.77 -28.72
CA TRP A 894 1.67 14.91 -28.12
C TRP A 894 0.76 13.72 -28.46
N MET A 895 0.80 13.21 -29.70
CA MET A 895 0.08 11.99 -30.08
C MET A 895 0.59 10.73 -29.35
N GLU A 896 1.87 10.68 -28.98
CA GLU A 896 2.45 9.63 -28.12
C GLU A 896 1.95 9.75 -26.68
N LEU A 897 1.94 10.95 -26.10
CA LEU A 897 1.39 11.20 -24.77
C LEU A 897 -0.11 10.85 -24.67
N LEU A 898 -0.89 11.16 -25.72
CA LEU A 898 -2.30 10.77 -25.82
C LEU A 898 -2.46 9.24 -25.86
N THR A 899 -1.68 8.54 -26.68
CA THR A 899 -1.68 7.06 -26.71
C THR A 899 -1.27 6.48 -25.35
N HIS A 900 -0.24 7.03 -24.70
CA HIS A 900 0.17 6.60 -23.36
C HIS A 900 -0.97 6.78 -22.33
N ALA A 901 -1.67 7.92 -22.36
CA ALA A 901 -2.80 8.19 -21.46
C ALA A 901 -3.98 7.24 -21.71
N PHE A 902 -4.27 6.87 -22.97
CA PHE A 902 -5.31 5.87 -23.29
C PHE A 902 -4.98 4.47 -22.74
N HIS A 903 -3.71 4.07 -22.76
CA HIS A 903 -3.29 2.76 -22.23
C HIS A 903 -3.09 2.73 -20.70
N HIS A 904 -3.01 3.89 -20.05
CA HIS A 904 -2.84 4.04 -18.60
C HIS A 904 -3.93 4.94 -18.01
N PRO A 905 -5.20 4.48 -17.98
CA PRO A 905 -6.28 5.20 -17.32
C PRO A 905 -5.99 5.42 -15.83
N LEU A 906 -6.45 6.56 -15.29
CA LEU A 906 -6.32 6.85 -13.87
C LEU A 906 -7.16 5.88 -13.05
N VAL A 907 -6.60 5.28 -11.99
CA VAL A 907 -7.36 4.38 -11.11
C VAL A 907 -8.36 5.19 -10.26
N GLN A 908 -9.63 4.80 -10.31
CA GLN A 908 -10.65 5.34 -9.42
C GLN A 908 -10.33 4.98 -7.97
N MET A 909 -10.13 5.99 -7.13
CA MET A 909 -10.13 5.77 -5.68
C MET A 909 -11.55 5.44 -5.23
N GLN A 910 -11.71 4.36 -4.46
CA GLN A 910 -12.85 4.24 -3.56
C GLN A 910 -12.87 5.48 -2.65
N GLU A 911 -14.07 6.00 -2.37
CA GLU A 911 -14.27 7.34 -1.85
C GLU A 911 -13.48 7.57 -0.55
N GLU A 912 -12.41 8.38 -0.63
CA GLU A 912 -11.73 8.95 0.53
C GLU A 912 -12.67 9.92 1.26
N ASN A 913 -13.54 9.35 2.07
CA ASN A 913 -14.24 9.92 3.21
C ASN A 913 -14.36 11.46 3.16
N THR A 914 -15.11 11.97 2.18
CA THR A 914 -15.35 13.41 1.99
C THR A 914 -16.01 14.01 3.22
N GLU A 915 -16.83 13.23 3.93
CA GLU A 915 -17.42 13.60 5.22
C GLU A 915 -16.38 13.78 6.31
N GLN A 916 -15.36 12.92 6.43
CA GLN A 916 -14.26 13.13 7.38
C GLN A 916 -13.40 14.34 6.99
N LYS A 917 -13.10 14.54 5.69
CA LYS A 917 -12.38 15.75 5.23
C LYS A 917 -13.19 17.03 5.47
N GLU A 918 -14.52 17.01 5.34
CA GLU A 918 -15.37 18.13 5.72
C GLU A 918 -15.53 18.27 7.24
N ALA A 919 -15.63 17.18 8.00
CA ALA A 919 -15.70 17.18 9.46
C ALA A 919 -14.39 17.69 10.09
N ASP A 920 -13.23 17.36 9.51
CA ASP A 920 -11.93 17.91 9.90
C ASP A 920 -11.81 19.39 9.50
N ARG A 921 -12.35 19.78 8.34
CA ARG A 921 -12.49 21.20 7.96
C ARG A 921 -13.39 21.97 8.93
N LEU A 922 -14.51 21.39 9.34
CA LEU A 922 -15.47 21.96 10.29
C LEU A 922 -14.87 22.03 11.70
N ARG A 923 -14.26 20.95 12.20
CA ARG A 923 -13.52 20.94 13.47
C ARG A 923 -12.40 21.98 13.48
N CYS A 924 -11.64 22.10 12.39
CA CYS A 924 -10.61 23.13 12.26
C CYS A 924 -11.23 24.55 12.19
N ALA A 925 -12.32 24.76 11.45
CA ALA A 925 -13.02 26.05 11.36
C ALA A 925 -13.67 26.51 12.69
N ILE A 926 -14.08 25.57 13.54
CA ILE A 926 -14.68 25.83 14.87
C ILE A 926 -13.59 26.02 15.95
N SER A 927 -12.33 25.65 15.67
CA SER A 927 -11.22 25.78 16.63
C SER A 927 -10.89 27.24 16.97
N VAL A 928 -10.87 27.56 18.27
CA VAL A 928 -10.40 28.85 18.84
C VAL A 928 -9.07 29.30 18.23
N VAL A 929 -8.11 28.38 18.09
CA VAL A 929 -6.76 28.68 17.58
C VAL A 929 -6.79 29.03 16.08
N HIS A 930 -7.64 28.37 15.29
CA HIS A 930 -7.77 28.65 13.87
C HIS A 930 -8.50 29.98 13.60
N GLN A 931 -9.58 30.25 14.34
CA GLN A 931 -10.30 31.52 14.27
C GLN A 931 -9.42 32.69 14.73
N ALA A 932 -8.62 32.48 15.78
CA ALA A 932 -7.59 33.44 16.21
C ALA A 932 -6.52 33.66 15.12
N ASP A 933 -5.96 32.63 14.48
CA ASP A 933 -4.98 32.79 13.39
C ASP A 933 -5.57 33.57 12.20
N GLN A 934 -6.81 33.25 11.78
CA GLN A 934 -7.48 34.01 10.72
C GLN A 934 -7.64 35.50 11.08
N ALA A 935 -8.05 35.82 12.30
CA ALA A 935 -8.19 37.21 12.77
C ALA A 935 -6.83 37.90 12.88
N CYS A 936 -5.81 37.23 13.41
CA CYS A 936 -4.44 37.74 13.50
C CYS A 936 -3.85 38.02 12.12
N ARG A 937 -4.09 37.18 11.11
CA ARG A 937 -3.68 37.43 9.72
C ARG A 937 -4.33 38.69 9.13
N ARG A 938 -5.59 38.96 9.46
CA ARG A 938 -6.29 40.20 9.03
C ARG A 938 -5.68 41.44 9.68
N LEU A 939 -5.35 41.39 10.97
CA LEU A 939 -4.65 42.47 11.67
C LEU A 939 -3.25 42.72 11.12
N VAL A 940 -2.44 41.66 10.90
CA VAL A 940 -1.12 41.79 10.25
C VAL A 940 -1.25 42.38 8.85
N SER A 941 -2.25 41.97 8.07
CA SER A 941 -2.49 42.54 6.73
C SER A 941 -2.91 44.01 6.78
N ALA A 942 -3.70 44.41 7.78
CA ALA A 942 -4.09 45.81 7.99
C ALA A 942 -2.90 46.67 8.45
N ALA A 943 -2.04 46.17 9.34
CA ALA A 943 -0.82 46.84 9.77
C ALA A 943 0.18 47.00 8.63
N MET A 944 0.41 45.94 7.83
CA MET A 944 1.24 45.99 6.62
C MET A 944 0.68 46.94 5.56
N LYS A 945 -0.65 47.09 5.48
CA LYS A 945 -1.28 48.07 4.60
C LYS A 945 -1.07 49.50 5.12
N SER A 946 -1.30 49.76 6.41
CA SER A 946 -1.04 51.08 7.02
C SER A 946 0.41 51.50 6.81
N ALA A 947 1.38 50.65 7.19
CA ALA A 947 2.80 50.95 7.02
C ALA A 947 3.20 51.22 5.56
N ARG A 948 2.52 50.62 4.59
CA ARG A 948 2.74 50.91 3.16
C ARG A 948 2.05 52.20 2.70
N ASP A 949 0.88 52.51 3.25
CA ASP A 949 0.16 53.75 2.99
C ASP A 949 0.82 54.95 3.74
N ASP A 950 1.67 54.67 4.74
CA ASP A 950 2.56 55.58 5.48
C ASP A 950 4.01 55.67 4.88
N ASP A 951 4.23 55.23 3.64
CA ASP A 951 5.51 55.31 2.87
C ASP A 951 6.75 54.66 3.53
N VAL A 952 6.58 53.57 4.30
CA VAL A 952 7.72 52.84 4.91
C VAL A 952 8.62 52.16 3.85
N PRO A 953 9.97 52.30 3.92
CA PRO A 953 10.89 51.70 2.95
C PRO A 953 10.78 50.16 2.82
N PRO A 954 11.00 49.57 1.62
CA PRO A 954 10.82 48.14 1.37
C PRO A 954 11.65 47.21 2.28
N GLU A 955 12.86 47.61 2.65
CA GLU A 955 13.74 46.86 3.56
C GLU A 955 13.17 46.80 4.99
N ARG A 956 12.60 47.93 5.46
CA ARG A 956 11.87 47.98 6.74
C ARG A 956 10.54 47.24 6.67
N MET A 957 9.84 47.25 5.53
CA MET A 957 8.63 46.43 5.34
C MET A 957 8.92 44.93 5.45
N GLN A 958 10.06 44.43 4.94
CA GLN A 958 10.44 43.02 5.11
C GLN A 958 10.74 42.67 6.58
N CYS A 959 11.44 43.56 7.29
CA CYS A 959 11.70 43.39 8.72
C CYS A 959 10.40 43.39 9.55
N LEU A 960 9.52 44.38 9.33
CA LEU A 960 8.19 44.46 9.95
C LEU A 960 7.33 43.22 9.64
N ALA A 961 7.32 42.74 8.40
CA ALA A 961 6.60 41.53 8.02
C ALA A 961 7.13 40.27 8.72
N SER A 962 8.44 40.21 8.98
CA SER A 962 9.07 39.12 9.74
C SER A 962 8.64 39.19 11.21
N GLU A 963 8.81 40.33 11.88
CA GLU A 963 8.48 40.50 13.29
C GLU A 963 6.98 40.31 13.57
N LEU A 964 6.09 40.83 12.72
CA LEU A 964 4.65 40.64 12.87
C LEU A 964 4.24 39.16 12.71
N ASN A 965 4.89 38.39 11.83
CA ASN A 965 4.62 36.97 11.68
C ASN A 965 5.22 36.13 12.82
N GLU A 966 6.41 36.50 13.32
CA GLU A 966 7.02 35.83 14.47
C GLU A 966 6.23 36.11 15.76
N SER A 967 5.81 37.36 15.98
CA SER A 967 4.94 37.76 17.08
C SER A 967 3.60 37.01 17.04
N LYS A 968 3.01 36.84 15.84
CA LYS A 968 1.81 36.00 15.63
C LYS A 968 2.09 34.53 16.00
N GLY A 969 3.24 34.00 15.60
CA GLY A 969 3.65 32.62 15.92
C GLY A 969 3.74 32.38 17.42
N ARG A 970 4.46 33.26 18.14
CA ARG A 970 4.57 33.23 19.61
C ARG A 970 3.20 33.39 20.28
N PHE A 971 2.38 34.33 19.83
CA PHE A 971 1.02 34.55 20.36
C PHE A 971 0.12 33.33 20.22
N LEU A 972 0.14 32.64 19.06
CA LEU A 972 -0.67 31.43 18.84
C LEU A 972 -0.16 30.21 19.63
N GLN A 973 1.16 30.11 19.88
CA GLN A 973 1.71 29.10 20.80
C GLN A 973 1.27 29.35 22.25
N ASP A 974 1.37 30.59 22.73
CA ASP A 974 0.89 31.00 24.06
C ASP A 974 -0.61 30.74 24.24
N LEU A 975 -1.42 31.08 23.23
CA LEU A 975 -2.86 30.81 23.22
C LEU A 975 -3.14 29.30 23.31
N ARG A 976 -2.41 28.48 22.54
CA ARG A 976 -2.53 27.02 22.55
C ARG A 976 -2.15 26.44 23.92
N ALA A 977 -1.06 26.89 24.53
CA ALA A 977 -0.61 26.43 25.83
C ALA A 977 -1.61 26.77 26.96
N ARG A 978 -2.12 28.01 26.99
CA ARG A 978 -3.11 28.45 27.98
C ARG A 978 -4.45 27.74 27.81
N TYR A 979 -4.88 27.50 26.57
CA TYR A 979 -6.13 26.77 26.28
C TYR A 979 -6.06 25.31 26.75
N VAL A 980 -4.92 24.64 26.55
CA VAL A 980 -4.67 23.27 27.06
C VAL A 980 -4.62 23.22 28.60
N GLN A 981 -4.09 24.25 29.26
CA GLN A 981 -4.14 24.35 30.74
C GLN A 981 -5.54 24.66 31.29
N GLN A 982 -6.37 25.43 30.56
CA GLN A 982 -7.74 25.70 31.00
C GLN A 982 -8.65 24.48 30.83
N LEU A 983 -8.49 23.70 29.77
CA LEU A 983 -9.21 22.44 29.55
C LEU A 983 -8.94 21.37 30.63
N SER A 984 -7.79 21.42 31.31
CA SER A 984 -7.43 20.49 32.39
C SER A 984 -7.88 20.94 33.80
N THR A 985 -8.67 22.01 33.92
CA THR A 985 -9.08 22.57 35.23
C THR A 985 -10.58 22.84 35.41
N VAL A 986 -11.43 22.56 34.41
CA VAL A 986 -12.87 22.84 34.46
C VAL A 986 -13.70 21.64 33.98
N GLU A 987 -14.23 20.87 34.92
CA GLU A 987 -15.36 19.97 34.65
C GLU A 987 -16.67 20.77 34.69
N GLY A 988 -17.36 20.91 33.54
CA GLY A 988 -18.82 21.10 33.55
C GLY A 988 -19.45 22.45 33.15
N GLU A 989 -18.75 23.40 32.51
CA GLU A 989 -19.39 24.57 31.88
C GLU A 989 -19.02 24.76 30.40
N ASP A 990 -20.00 25.21 29.60
CA ASP A 990 -19.85 25.51 28.16
C ASP A 990 -18.93 26.73 27.95
N ILE A 991 -17.79 26.53 27.28
CA ILE A 991 -16.83 27.61 27.02
C ILE A 991 -17.29 28.42 25.79
N ASP A 992 -17.64 29.69 26.01
CA ASP A 992 -17.94 30.66 24.93
C ASP A 992 -16.69 30.96 24.07
N VAL A 993 -16.52 30.14 23.03
CA VAL A 993 -15.49 30.22 21.98
C VAL A 993 -15.36 31.65 21.43
N GLN A 994 -16.47 32.33 21.18
CA GLN A 994 -16.49 33.66 20.57
C GLN A 994 -15.91 34.72 21.51
N ARG A 995 -16.22 34.62 22.81
CA ARG A 995 -15.66 35.52 23.84
C ARG A 995 -14.16 35.31 24.02
N VAL A 996 -13.69 34.05 23.98
CA VAL A 996 -12.25 33.72 24.08
C VAL A 996 -11.48 34.25 22.86
N VAL A 997 -11.97 34.00 21.64
CA VAL A 997 -11.34 34.52 20.41
C VAL A 997 -11.32 36.06 20.41
N THR A 998 -12.41 36.71 20.80
CA THR A 998 -12.48 38.18 20.84
C THR A 998 -11.47 38.79 21.83
N ALA A 999 -11.35 38.22 23.03
CA ALA A 999 -10.39 38.66 24.03
C ALA A 999 -8.93 38.44 23.59
N ALA A 1000 -8.64 37.30 22.96
CA ALA A 1000 -7.34 36.98 22.40
C ALA A 1000 -6.93 37.96 21.28
N VAL A 1001 -7.82 38.19 20.30
CA VAL A 1001 -7.57 39.10 19.18
C VAL A 1001 -7.37 40.55 19.67
N ALA A 1002 -8.11 40.99 20.69
CA ALA A 1002 -7.92 42.31 21.31
C ALA A 1002 -6.65 42.45 22.17
N ALA A 1003 -5.98 41.34 22.52
CA ALA A 1003 -4.64 41.37 23.11
C ALA A 1003 -3.57 41.47 22.02
N PHE A 1004 -3.71 40.70 20.93
CA PHE A 1004 -2.78 40.72 19.81
C PHE A 1004 -2.81 42.05 19.02
N ASP A 1005 -3.96 42.67 18.84
CA ASP A 1005 -4.09 44.00 18.23
C ASP A 1005 -3.31 45.09 19.01
N ARG A 1006 -3.29 45.00 20.34
CA ARG A 1006 -2.45 45.88 21.18
C ARG A 1006 -0.96 45.61 20.95
N GLN A 1007 -0.57 44.34 20.93
CA GLN A 1007 0.81 43.94 20.66
C GLN A 1007 1.30 44.41 19.29
N ILE A 1008 0.48 44.29 18.24
CA ILE A 1008 0.77 44.85 16.90
C ILE A 1008 0.96 46.37 16.97
N LYS A 1009 0.06 47.10 17.65
CA LYS A 1009 0.13 48.56 17.75
C LYS A 1009 1.37 49.04 18.50
N ASP A 1010 1.85 48.27 19.47
CA ASP A 1010 3.10 48.57 20.16
C ASP A 1010 4.33 48.24 19.30
N THR A 1011 4.36 47.09 18.60
CA THR A 1011 5.43 46.74 17.64
C THR A 1011 5.56 47.78 16.52
N VAL A 1012 4.44 48.25 15.95
CA VAL A 1012 4.40 49.28 14.90
C VAL A 1012 4.81 50.66 15.42
N ARG A 1013 4.74 50.93 16.73
CA ARG A 1013 5.23 52.17 17.36
C ARG A 1013 6.71 52.16 17.71
N THR A 1014 7.35 50.98 17.76
CA THR A 1014 8.77 50.83 18.10
C THR A 1014 9.72 50.82 16.90
N LEU A 1015 9.19 50.86 15.67
CA LEU A 1015 9.92 50.84 14.38
C LEU A 1015 9.88 52.20 13.65
#